data_AF-A0A8H6VZ11-F1
#
_entry.id   AF-A0A8H6VZ11-F1
#
_cell.length_a   1.000
_cell.length_b   1.000
_cell.length_c   1.000
_cell.angle_alpha   90.00
_cell.angle_beta   90.00
_cell.angle_gamma   90.00
#
_symmetry.space_group_name_H-M   'P 1'
#
loop_
_entity.id
_entity.type
_entity.pdbx_description
1 polymer ?
#
loop_
_entity_poly.entity_id
_entity_poly.type
_entity_poly.pdbx_seq_one_letter_code
_entity_poly.pdbx_strand_id
1 'polypeptide(L)'
;MAHFPAPEHILSLSTVCVGVGPGGTTSMVARIVVVNFQGETILDKFVAPTVPVVDYRAAQTGITAWHLSSKDPIPFNVLQSTLAKLFRGKIVVGHSIWEHLSGPLIGLPRYFVRYLHVLSVLGIPHPAVATRDVALYQAHPSSSFAAVPKRAPYSQPDHRPQKTPGLMCRNLSVGIIGSGPSALITAHTLIQDGFSDVQILSRDSTPGGVWSSARVYPDLQINNVHGEYHFTGLNMPATASGRVTGEDMRVYMQNFASQMLDGHIRYQVEVLSIRRDDAASQWFVTVESVSTKQQETLQFSRIVLCTGGCDTPKIPEALSEPAARSANFKGKVIHSKYFAARLPEIEQKTKSIVIVGGGKSAQDMAAYLANRGCNVTVVFEKTDAFLASPSTLPPFIRKSRLLSIMAGHRVLHTRLERFFHTTWLGSCLVWIFWLLLKHASLFAAGITPFSRGPLRPEHFHPLFWSTSVNDEGVPSATGFHALVQQGKIRVVVPARLQGFGKDGVSVVTTDWRSIPADILLLATGYQSSWASLFDEQTARSIGMAPTMLKFPGDEESEAALFPHRLVGAKPQARPAAEKFGRATHIYQGIVPSKNIARRDFAINGAVFTTNIGYTWEVVAHWISSYFLNDPSLRVPATPEQAEEVAKTDEAWMHLRYPDWLHVNESYSSLIAFWTWPQYTDQLLQDMAQNHPVVRTTGSNSSIGSESFEELTASPPGDWGHWASKLCLCLILNIADVTYFILDFPKTCVAIPFSSSNSETHLKTTASTPPGPRRRYDVLFSSLHSAHLSQNRETLSPPKRRAAGWRGLSVDLIRDPAGGGRHSKKQNLSSIWTECDPQGTGSLDRDAFARGMWRIDEELRHAAEVGSLARRTSSRRVGGIR
;
A
#
# COMPACT_ATOMS: atom_id res chain seq x y z
N MET A 1 -16.52 28.98 -12.30
CA MET A 1 -17.21 28.22 -13.36
C MET A 1 -16.20 27.93 -14.46
N ALA A 2 -15.94 26.67 -14.79
CA ALA A 2 -15.03 26.31 -15.88
C ALA A 2 -15.79 26.39 -17.22
N HIS A 3 -15.26 27.10 -18.21
CA HIS A 3 -15.81 27.11 -19.56
C HIS A 3 -15.62 25.73 -20.21
N PHE A 4 -16.71 25.11 -20.67
CA PHE A 4 -16.65 23.88 -21.46
C PHE A 4 -16.03 24.19 -22.84
N PRO A 5 -15.18 23.30 -23.38
CA PRO A 5 -14.60 23.46 -24.72
C PRO A 5 -15.70 23.38 -25.78
N ALA A 6 -15.58 24.20 -26.83
CA ALA A 6 -16.55 24.23 -27.92
C ALA A 6 -16.54 22.90 -28.71
N PRO A 7 -17.71 22.38 -29.17
CA PRO A 7 -17.84 21.06 -29.81
C PRO A 7 -16.88 20.81 -30.98
N GLU A 8 -16.57 21.84 -31.77
CA GLU A 8 -15.66 21.77 -32.90
C GLU A 8 -14.20 21.46 -32.50
N HIS A 9 -13.87 21.58 -31.22
CA HIS A 9 -12.55 21.24 -30.68
C HIS A 9 -12.45 19.79 -30.18
N ILE A 10 -13.51 18.98 -30.27
CA ILE A 10 -13.52 17.61 -29.73
C ILE A 10 -13.62 16.59 -30.87
N LEU A 11 -12.72 15.60 -30.86
CA LEU A 11 -12.69 14.48 -31.80
C LEU A 11 -12.64 13.16 -31.03
N SER A 12 -13.28 12.12 -31.55
CA SER A 12 -13.20 10.76 -31.00
C SER A 12 -12.42 9.83 -31.92
N LEU A 13 -11.58 8.97 -31.34
CA LEU A 13 -10.68 8.03 -32.01
C LEU A 13 -10.97 6.59 -31.56
N SER A 14 -11.05 5.68 -32.54
CA SER A 14 -11.07 4.23 -32.33
C SER A 14 -10.12 3.52 -33.29
N THR A 15 -9.39 2.51 -32.81
CA THR A 15 -8.48 1.70 -33.61
C THR A 15 -8.71 0.22 -33.39
N VAL A 16 -8.52 -0.58 -34.44
CA VAL A 16 -8.55 -2.04 -34.40
C VAL A 16 -7.19 -2.58 -34.83
N CYS A 17 -6.64 -3.52 -34.06
CA CYS A 17 -5.30 -4.06 -34.25
C CYS A 17 -5.32 -5.55 -34.60
N VAL A 18 -4.34 -5.99 -35.40
CA VAL A 18 -4.03 -7.39 -35.73
C VAL A 18 -2.68 -7.79 -35.14
N GLY A 19 -2.41 -9.09 -35.02
CA GLY A 19 -1.17 -9.66 -34.50
C GLY A 19 -0.09 -9.89 -35.56
N VAL A 20 1.10 -9.37 -35.31
CA VAL A 20 2.34 -9.58 -36.10
C VAL A 20 3.44 -10.20 -35.22
N GLY A 21 4.51 -10.68 -35.85
CA GLY A 21 5.65 -11.30 -35.17
C GLY A 21 5.38 -12.73 -34.67
N PRO A 22 6.35 -13.38 -33.99
CA PRO A 22 6.23 -14.76 -33.54
C PRO A 22 4.98 -14.97 -32.67
N GLY A 23 4.08 -15.86 -33.13
CA GLY A 23 2.82 -16.18 -32.46
C GLY A 23 1.77 -15.06 -32.43
N GLY A 24 1.91 -13.99 -33.24
CA GLY A 24 0.93 -12.89 -33.28
C GLY A 24 0.90 -12.00 -32.03
N THR A 25 1.97 -12.07 -31.23
CA THR A 25 2.09 -11.41 -29.91
C THR A 25 2.21 -9.88 -29.98
N THR A 26 2.60 -9.32 -31.12
CA THR A 26 2.79 -7.88 -31.30
C THR A 26 1.57 -7.27 -32.00
N SER A 27 0.93 -6.24 -31.42
CA SER A 27 -0.22 -5.58 -32.04
C SER A 27 0.19 -4.54 -33.09
N MET A 28 -0.47 -4.53 -34.24
CA MET A 28 -0.32 -3.56 -35.33
C MET A 28 -1.69 -3.05 -35.79
N VAL A 29 -1.86 -1.75 -36.02
CA VAL A 29 -3.15 -1.16 -36.41
C VAL A 29 -3.53 -1.65 -37.80
N ALA A 30 -4.78 -2.10 -37.93
CA ALA A 30 -5.38 -2.58 -39.17
C ALA A 30 -6.55 -1.71 -39.65
N ARG A 31 -7.25 -1.00 -38.75
CA ARG A 31 -8.29 -0.03 -39.10
C ARG A 31 -8.32 1.10 -38.08
N ILE A 32 -8.67 2.29 -38.55
CA ILE A 32 -8.87 3.48 -37.72
C ILE A 32 -10.14 4.22 -38.11
N VAL A 33 -10.85 4.70 -37.10
CA VAL A 33 -12.04 5.55 -37.25
C VAL A 33 -11.89 6.80 -36.39
N VAL A 34 -12.15 7.97 -36.98
CA VAL A 34 -12.22 9.26 -36.30
C VAL A 34 -13.56 9.92 -36.60
N VAL A 35 -14.25 10.38 -35.55
CA VAL A 35 -15.55 11.06 -35.66
C VAL A 35 -15.51 12.42 -34.96
N ASN A 36 -16.36 13.36 -35.39
CA ASN A 36 -16.54 14.64 -34.69
C ASN A 36 -17.49 14.51 -33.49
N PHE A 37 -17.69 15.61 -32.76
CA PHE A 37 -18.59 15.65 -31.60
C PHE A 37 -20.05 15.28 -31.94
N GLN A 38 -20.50 15.54 -33.17
CA GLN A 38 -21.83 15.21 -33.66
C GLN A 38 -21.97 13.74 -34.11
N GLY A 39 -20.88 12.96 -34.08
CA GLY A 39 -20.86 11.56 -34.50
C GLY A 39 -20.66 11.35 -36.01
N GLU A 40 -20.39 12.41 -36.78
CA GLU A 40 -20.10 12.31 -38.21
C GLU A 40 -18.68 11.77 -38.41
N THR A 41 -18.53 10.84 -39.36
CA THR A 41 -17.24 10.19 -39.64
C THR A 41 -16.34 11.11 -40.46
N ILE A 42 -15.19 11.48 -39.87
CA ILE A 42 -14.16 12.28 -40.52
C ILE A 42 -13.16 11.40 -41.25
N LEU A 43 -12.81 10.24 -40.67
CA LEU A 43 -11.86 9.29 -41.24
C LEU A 43 -12.27 7.87 -40.88
N ASP A 44 -12.38 6.97 -41.86
CA ASP A 44 -12.53 5.53 -41.66
C ASP A 44 -11.74 4.80 -42.75
N LYS A 45 -10.62 4.20 -42.37
CA LYS A 45 -9.67 3.59 -43.32
C LYS A 45 -9.02 2.34 -42.75
N PHE A 46 -8.79 1.36 -43.64
CA PHE A 46 -7.89 0.24 -43.39
C PHE A 46 -6.44 0.68 -43.57
N VAL A 47 -5.54 0.07 -42.80
CA VAL A 47 -4.13 0.46 -42.75
C VAL A 47 -3.28 -0.66 -43.34
N ALA A 48 -2.38 -0.29 -44.26
CA ALA A 48 -1.53 -1.25 -44.92
C ALA A 48 -0.54 -1.85 -43.91
N PRO A 49 -0.47 -3.19 -43.79
CA PRO A 49 0.43 -3.85 -42.85
C PRO A 49 1.90 -3.59 -43.21
N THR A 50 2.70 -3.14 -42.24
CA THR A 50 4.14 -2.91 -42.44
C THR A 50 4.97 -4.17 -42.21
N VAL A 51 4.38 -5.18 -41.57
CA VAL A 51 4.95 -6.49 -41.27
C VAL A 51 3.88 -7.56 -41.60
N PRO A 52 4.24 -8.76 -42.07
CA PRO A 52 3.28 -9.82 -42.32
C PRO A 52 2.41 -10.12 -41.09
N VAL A 53 1.10 -10.14 -41.31
CA VAL A 53 0.11 -10.47 -40.27
C VAL A 53 0.12 -11.97 -40.05
N VAL A 54 0.39 -12.38 -38.80
CA VAL A 54 0.44 -13.78 -38.38
C VAL A 54 -0.89 -14.21 -37.77
N ASP A 55 -1.61 -13.29 -37.14
CA ASP A 55 -2.93 -13.54 -36.58
C ASP A 55 -3.84 -12.31 -36.79
N TYR A 56 -4.93 -12.48 -37.54
CA TYR A 56 -5.89 -11.40 -37.81
C TYR A 56 -6.86 -11.16 -36.64
N ARG A 57 -6.94 -12.08 -35.67
CA ARG A 57 -7.88 -12.05 -34.55
C ARG A 57 -9.33 -11.88 -35.02
N ALA A 58 -9.68 -12.53 -36.14
CA ALA A 58 -10.88 -12.25 -36.92
C ALA A 58 -12.19 -12.35 -36.11
N ALA A 59 -12.26 -13.26 -35.13
CA ALA A 59 -13.41 -13.41 -34.24
C ALA A 59 -13.66 -12.19 -33.33
N GLN A 60 -12.61 -11.42 -33.02
CA GLN A 60 -12.66 -10.23 -32.16
C GLN A 60 -12.65 -8.93 -32.97
N THR A 61 -11.90 -8.89 -34.07
CA THR A 61 -11.62 -7.66 -34.83
C THR A 61 -12.50 -7.50 -36.07
N GLY A 62 -13.09 -8.58 -36.58
CA GLY A 62 -13.77 -8.61 -37.88
C GLY A 62 -12.85 -8.36 -39.09
N ILE A 63 -11.53 -8.25 -38.89
CA ILE A 63 -10.55 -8.03 -39.96
C ILE A 63 -10.14 -9.37 -40.57
N THR A 64 -10.08 -9.42 -41.90
CA THR A 64 -9.64 -10.60 -42.66
C THR A 64 -8.52 -10.20 -43.60
N ALA A 65 -7.78 -11.19 -44.13
CA ALA A 65 -6.74 -10.93 -45.14
C ALA A 65 -7.28 -10.13 -46.33
N TRP A 66 -8.53 -10.38 -46.74
CA TRP A 66 -9.19 -9.65 -47.82
C TRP A 66 -9.34 -8.15 -47.50
N HIS A 67 -9.68 -7.77 -46.27
CA HIS A 67 -9.82 -6.37 -45.86
C HIS A 67 -8.52 -5.57 -46.02
N LEU A 68 -7.36 -6.19 -45.80
CA LEU A 68 -6.05 -5.55 -45.92
C LEU A 68 -5.43 -5.69 -47.32
N SER A 69 -6.04 -6.47 -48.22
CA SER A 69 -5.52 -6.75 -49.56
C SER A 69 -6.39 -6.20 -50.71
N SER A 70 -7.68 -5.97 -50.49
CA SER A 70 -8.66 -5.64 -51.54
C SER A 70 -9.22 -4.22 -51.48
N LYS A 71 -9.14 -3.57 -50.31
CA LYS A 71 -9.67 -2.23 -50.06
C LYS A 71 -8.50 -1.29 -49.84
N ASP A 72 -8.07 -0.59 -50.90
CA ASP A 72 -7.00 0.42 -50.97
C ASP A 72 -6.54 0.94 -49.57
N PRO A 73 -5.66 0.18 -48.90
CA PRO A 73 -5.32 0.45 -47.51
C PRO A 73 -4.28 1.56 -47.48
N ILE A 74 -4.48 2.55 -46.62
CA ILE A 74 -3.56 3.69 -46.59
C ILE A 74 -2.23 3.28 -45.94
N PRO A 75 -1.09 3.71 -46.52
CA PRO A 75 0.21 3.48 -45.89
C PRO A 75 0.29 4.11 -44.50
N PHE A 76 0.93 3.41 -43.56
CA PHE A 76 0.99 3.82 -42.14
C PHE A 76 1.59 5.22 -41.93
N ASN A 77 2.65 5.57 -42.69
CA ASN A 77 3.27 6.90 -42.63
C ASN A 77 2.31 8.03 -43.09
N VAL A 78 1.51 7.77 -44.12
CA VAL A 78 0.49 8.71 -44.62
C VAL A 78 -0.60 8.89 -43.56
N LEU A 79 -1.06 7.80 -42.96
CA LEU A 79 -2.02 7.84 -41.86
C LEU A 79 -1.50 8.67 -40.67
N GLN A 80 -0.28 8.40 -40.21
CA GLN A 80 0.32 9.08 -39.06
C GLN A 80 0.41 10.60 -39.29
N SER A 81 0.81 11.01 -40.49
CA SER A 81 0.87 12.44 -40.85
C SER A 81 -0.52 13.11 -40.94
N THR A 82 -1.54 12.36 -41.34
CA THR A 82 -2.93 12.83 -41.47
C THR A 82 -3.55 13.04 -40.10
N LEU A 83 -3.42 12.06 -39.20
CA LEU A 83 -3.92 12.14 -37.83
C LEU A 83 -3.18 13.22 -37.01
N ALA A 84 -1.86 13.37 -37.17
CA ALA A 84 -1.10 14.40 -36.47
C ALA A 84 -1.55 15.83 -36.84
N LYS A 85 -1.99 16.04 -38.08
CA LYS A 85 -2.63 17.30 -38.49
C LYS A 85 -4.03 17.43 -37.91
N LEU A 86 -4.81 16.36 -37.96
CA LEU A 86 -6.20 16.33 -37.51
C LEU A 86 -6.35 16.59 -36.00
N PHE A 87 -5.44 16.05 -35.18
CA PHE A 87 -5.48 16.18 -33.72
C PHE A 87 -4.83 17.46 -33.20
N ARG A 88 -4.13 18.23 -34.04
CA ARG A 88 -3.44 19.45 -33.60
C ARG A 88 -4.44 20.47 -33.05
N GLY A 89 -4.33 20.76 -31.75
CA GLY A 89 -5.19 21.73 -31.07
C GLY A 89 -6.61 21.23 -30.79
N LYS A 90 -6.85 19.92 -30.88
CA LYS A 90 -8.13 19.28 -30.56
C LYS A 90 -8.02 18.50 -29.24
N ILE A 91 -9.15 18.28 -28.60
CA ILE A 91 -9.30 17.33 -27.50
C ILE A 91 -9.65 15.99 -28.12
N VAL A 92 -8.82 14.98 -27.89
CA VAL A 92 -9.02 13.63 -28.43
C VAL A 92 -9.62 12.74 -27.36
N VAL A 93 -10.76 12.14 -27.65
CA VAL A 93 -11.52 11.22 -26.80
C VAL A 93 -11.45 9.82 -27.38
N GLY A 94 -11.40 8.78 -26.56
CA GLY A 94 -11.24 7.40 -27.05
C GLY A 94 -10.93 6.46 -25.90
N HIS A 95 -10.91 5.16 -26.16
CA HIS A 95 -10.68 4.10 -25.17
C HIS A 95 -9.24 3.58 -25.28
N SER A 96 -8.48 3.55 -24.18
CA SER A 96 -7.07 3.10 -24.15
C SER A 96 -6.16 3.84 -25.13
N ILE A 97 -6.39 5.15 -25.31
CA ILE A 97 -5.62 6.05 -26.18
C ILE A 97 -4.12 6.01 -25.87
N TRP A 98 -3.70 5.73 -24.64
CA TRP A 98 -2.27 5.59 -24.29
C TRP A 98 -1.57 4.43 -25.00
N GLU A 99 -2.28 3.36 -25.35
CA GLU A 99 -1.76 2.26 -26.19
C GLU A 99 -1.58 2.69 -27.66
N HIS A 100 -2.23 3.79 -28.06
CA HIS A 100 -2.27 4.23 -29.45
C HIS A 100 -1.34 5.44 -29.69
N LEU A 101 -1.27 6.39 -28.77
CA LEU A 101 -0.50 7.63 -28.88
C LEU A 101 0.72 7.58 -27.94
N SER A 102 1.93 7.40 -28.49
CA SER A 102 3.15 7.68 -27.73
C SER A 102 4.21 8.37 -28.60
N GLY A 103 4.92 9.33 -28.00
CA GLY A 103 6.07 10.03 -28.58
C GLY A 103 7.23 10.00 -27.58
N PRO A 104 8.48 10.23 -28.02
CA PRO A 104 9.66 9.95 -27.21
C PRO A 104 9.72 10.79 -25.93
N LEU A 105 9.88 10.10 -24.79
CA LEU A 105 10.20 10.70 -23.49
C LEU A 105 11.62 11.28 -23.54
N ILE A 106 11.72 12.60 -23.43
CA ILE A 106 12.98 13.34 -23.46
C ILE A 106 13.65 13.21 -22.08
N GLY A 107 14.82 12.55 -21.99
CA GLY A 107 15.63 12.55 -20.75
C GLY A 107 16.66 11.44 -20.53
N LEU A 108 16.76 10.40 -21.38
CA LEU A 108 17.70 9.28 -21.18
C LEU A 108 18.83 9.20 -22.23
N PRO A 109 20.03 8.66 -21.89
CA PRO A 109 21.15 8.51 -22.81
C PRO A 109 20.84 7.59 -24.00
N ARG A 110 21.40 7.91 -25.18
CA ARG A 110 21.13 7.22 -26.47
C ARG A 110 21.46 5.72 -26.53
N TYR A 111 22.21 5.17 -25.57
CA TYR A 111 22.42 3.71 -25.47
C TYR A 111 21.24 2.96 -24.83
N PHE A 112 20.30 3.67 -24.20
CA PHE A 112 19.07 3.11 -23.63
C PHE A 112 17.91 3.05 -24.64
N VAL A 113 18.03 3.71 -25.80
CA VAL A 113 16.92 3.94 -26.75
C VAL A 113 16.67 2.75 -27.68
N ARG A 114 17.42 1.65 -27.55
CA ARG A 114 17.16 0.43 -28.35
C ARG A 114 16.23 -0.58 -27.70
N TYR A 115 15.84 -0.39 -26.42
CA TYR A 115 15.07 -1.38 -25.66
C TYR A 115 13.79 -0.87 -25.00
N LEU A 116 13.43 0.41 -25.17
CA LEU A 116 12.13 0.94 -24.73
C LEU A 116 11.20 1.14 -25.95
N HIS A 117 10.65 0.04 -26.47
CA HIS A 117 9.52 0.06 -27.40
C HIS A 117 8.34 -0.65 -26.72
N VAL A 118 7.68 0.03 -25.78
CA VAL A 118 6.30 -0.32 -25.43
C VAL A 118 5.43 0.09 -26.62
N LEU A 119 4.68 -0.86 -27.15
CA LEU A 119 3.98 -0.83 -28.45
C LEU A 119 2.93 0.28 -28.58
N SER A 120 3.35 1.52 -28.87
CA SER A 120 2.41 2.56 -29.32
C SER A 120 2.12 2.41 -30.80
N VAL A 121 0.88 2.14 -31.15
CA VAL A 121 0.57 1.69 -32.52
C VAL A 121 0.45 2.83 -33.54
N LEU A 122 0.15 4.07 -33.14
CA LEU A 122 0.12 5.23 -34.06
C LEU A 122 1.37 6.11 -33.97
N GLY A 123 2.07 6.13 -32.82
CA GLY A 123 3.31 6.90 -32.65
C GLY A 123 3.16 8.42 -32.80
N ILE A 124 2.01 8.98 -32.44
CA ILE A 124 1.72 10.42 -32.58
C ILE A 124 1.81 11.11 -31.21
N PRO A 125 2.63 12.16 -31.05
CA PRO A 125 2.66 12.93 -29.81
C PRO A 125 1.39 13.80 -29.70
N HIS A 126 0.63 13.61 -28.62
CA HIS A 126 -0.51 14.45 -28.27
C HIS A 126 -0.43 14.88 -26.79
N PRO A 127 -0.70 16.15 -26.44
CA PRO A 127 -0.60 16.61 -25.06
C PRO A 127 -1.57 15.87 -24.14
N ALA A 128 -1.07 15.28 -23.04
CA ALA A 128 -1.90 14.54 -22.09
C ALA A 128 -3.10 15.37 -21.55
N VAL A 129 -2.91 16.69 -21.38
CA VAL A 129 -3.98 17.61 -20.95
C VAL A 129 -5.15 17.69 -21.93
N ALA A 130 -4.90 17.41 -23.21
CA ALA A 130 -5.86 17.44 -24.31
C ALA A 130 -6.35 16.03 -24.70
N THR A 131 -5.95 14.99 -23.96
CA THR A 131 -6.44 13.63 -24.16
C THR A 131 -7.50 13.31 -23.10
N ARG A 132 -8.57 12.63 -23.49
CA ARG A 132 -9.64 12.15 -22.60
C ARG A 132 -9.83 10.67 -22.84
N ASP A 133 -9.21 9.89 -21.99
CA ASP A 133 -9.27 8.44 -22.11
C ASP A 133 -10.44 7.88 -21.33
N VAL A 134 -11.44 7.35 -22.03
CA VAL A 134 -12.63 6.81 -21.37
C VAL A 134 -12.33 5.53 -20.58
N ALA A 135 -11.22 4.83 -20.86
CA ALA A 135 -10.79 3.70 -20.04
C ALA A 135 -10.28 4.14 -18.65
N LEU A 136 -9.86 5.41 -18.49
CA LEU A 136 -9.53 6.00 -17.18
C LEU A 136 -10.76 6.60 -16.46
N TYR A 137 -11.88 6.78 -17.17
CA TYR A 137 -13.13 7.28 -16.62
C TYR A 137 -14.08 6.11 -16.34
N GLN A 138 -13.89 5.40 -15.23
CA GLN A 138 -14.99 4.64 -14.63
C GLN A 138 -16.06 5.63 -14.16
N ALA A 139 -17.30 5.43 -14.61
CA ALA A 139 -18.40 6.36 -14.43
C ALA A 139 -18.62 6.73 -12.95
N HIS A 140 -18.44 8.01 -12.62
CA HIS A 140 -19.03 8.58 -11.42
C HIS A 140 -20.57 8.57 -11.55
N PRO A 141 -21.34 7.99 -10.61
CA PRO A 141 -22.72 8.40 -10.42
C PRO A 141 -22.68 9.76 -9.72
N SER A 142 -22.78 10.85 -10.49
CA SER A 142 -22.89 12.20 -9.92
C SER A 142 -24.33 12.68 -9.97
N SER A 143 -24.75 13.17 -8.81
CA SER A 143 -26.03 13.79 -8.50
C SER A 143 -26.20 15.16 -9.15
N SER A 144 -27.48 15.49 -9.40
CA SER A 144 -28.07 16.83 -9.55
C SER A 144 -27.69 17.70 -10.75
N PHE A 145 -28.51 17.64 -11.82
CA PHE A 145 -28.99 18.82 -12.55
C PHE A 145 -30.47 18.63 -12.97
N ALA A 146 -31.20 19.74 -12.91
CA ALA A 146 -32.63 20.00 -13.06
C ALA A 146 -33.51 19.05 -13.88
N ALA A 147 -34.76 18.90 -13.40
CA ALA A 147 -35.85 18.17 -14.01
C ALA A 147 -36.16 18.59 -15.46
N VAL A 148 -36.23 17.59 -16.35
CA VAL A 148 -36.85 17.69 -17.69
C VAL A 148 -37.87 16.55 -17.81
N PRO A 149 -39.08 16.76 -18.37
CA PRO A 149 -40.16 15.79 -18.30
C PRO A 149 -39.86 14.54 -19.15
N LYS A 150 -40.22 13.37 -18.61
CA LYS A 150 -40.12 12.05 -19.23
C LYS A 150 -40.73 12.04 -20.64
N ARG A 151 -39.92 11.76 -21.66
CA ARG A 151 -40.40 11.15 -22.92
C ARG A 151 -40.19 9.65 -22.85
N ALA A 152 -41.18 8.90 -23.33
CA ALA A 152 -41.25 7.45 -23.27
C ALA A 152 -40.01 6.78 -23.92
N PRO A 153 -39.48 5.69 -23.33
CA PRO A 153 -38.31 5.02 -23.88
C PRO A 153 -38.63 4.26 -25.17
N TYR A 154 -37.77 4.49 -26.17
CA TYR A 154 -37.64 3.71 -27.39
C TYR A 154 -37.03 2.34 -27.05
N SER A 155 -37.68 1.26 -27.48
CA SER A 155 -37.26 -0.12 -27.25
C SER A 155 -36.19 -0.57 -28.25
N GLN A 156 -35.03 -0.98 -27.75
CA GLN A 156 -34.03 -1.77 -28.50
C GLN A 156 -33.59 -3.00 -27.69
N PRO A 157 -33.14 -4.09 -28.36
CA PRO A 157 -33.23 -5.44 -27.84
C PRO A 157 -32.12 -5.77 -26.84
N ASP A 158 -32.52 -6.45 -25.77
CA ASP A 158 -31.70 -6.92 -24.66
C ASP A 158 -30.76 -8.06 -25.11
N HIS A 159 -29.49 -7.76 -25.38
CA HIS A 159 -28.42 -8.77 -25.38
C HIS A 159 -27.77 -8.83 -23.99
N ARG A 160 -28.58 -9.18 -22.98
CA ARG A 160 -28.06 -9.82 -21.77
C ARG A 160 -27.69 -11.27 -22.09
N PRO A 161 -26.56 -11.80 -21.59
CA PRO A 161 -26.41 -13.25 -21.52
C PRO A 161 -27.62 -13.79 -20.77
N GLN A 162 -28.33 -14.74 -21.38
CA GLN A 162 -29.49 -15.37 -20.78
C GLN A 162 -29.07 -15.91 -19.40
N LYS A 163 -29.49 -15.21 -18.34
CA LYS A 163 -29.51 -15.76 -17.00
C LYS A 163 -30.38 -17.01 -17.07
N THR A 164 -29.78 -18.16 -16.80
CA THR A 164 -30.47 -19.42 -16.63
C THR A 164 -31.66 -19.19 -15.68
N PRO A 165 -32.91 -19.37 -16.12
CA PRO A 165 -34.05 -19.27 -15.22
C PRO A 165 -34.11 -20.55 -14.40
N GLY A 166 -33.71 -20.49 -13.13
CA GLY A 166 -33.89 -21.62 -12.22
C GLY A 166 -32.88 -21.79 -11.09
N LEU A 167 -32.70 -20.78 -10.23
CA LEU A 167 -32.56 -21.06 -8.80
C LEU A 167 -33.46 -20.07 -8.07
N MET A 168 -34.56 -20.59 -7.51
CA MET A 168 -35.33 -19.87 -6.52
C MET A 168 -34.39 -19.51 -5.36
N CYS A 169 -33.88 -18.28 -5.32
CA CYS A 169 -33.43 -17.71 -4.05
C CYS A 169 -34.67 -17.58 -3.17
N ARG A 170 -34.95 -18.64 -2.40
CA ARG A 170 -35.80 -18.53 -1.22
C ARG A 170 -35.26 -17.35 -0.39
N ASN A 171 -36.13 -16.50 0.14
CA ASN A 171 -35.79 -15.43 1.09
C ASN A 171 -34.93 -16.01 2.22
N LEU A 172 -33.61 -15.94 2.11
CA LEU A 172 -32.69 -16.54 3.07
C LEU A 172 -32.18 -15.44 3.99
N SER A 173 -32.61 -15.50 5.25
CA SER A 173 -32.18 -14.58 6.30
C SER A 173 -30.74 -14.86 6.74
N VAL A 174 -29.92 -13.81 6.82
CA VAL A 174 -28.53 -13.87 7.25
C VAL A 174 -28.30 -12.96 8.45
N GLY A 175 -27.92 -13.55 9.58
CA GLY A 175 -27.52 -12.82 10.78
C GLY A 175 -26.02 -12.61 10.81
N ILE A 176 -25.57 -11.36 10.87
CA ILE A 176 -24.15 -11.00 10.97
C ILE A 176 -23.87 -10.47 12.37
N ILE A 177 -22.92 -11.06 13.07
CA ILE A 177 -22.66 -10.75 14.48
C ILE A 177 -21.45 -9.83 14.61
N GLY A 178 -21.66 -8.59 15.05
CA GLY A 178 -20.65 -7.53 15.15
C GLY A 178 -20.82 -6.48 14.05
N SER A 179 -20.40 -5.23 14.32
CA SER A 179 -20.48 -4.09 13.38
C SER A 179 -19.10 -3.52 13.02
N GLY A 180 -18.06 -4.36 13.10
CA GLY A 180 -16.70 -4.01 12.69
C GLY A 180 -16.52 -3.97 11.17
N PRO A 181 -15.32 -3.61 10.68
CA PRO A 181 -15.09 -3.47 9.24
C PRO A 181 -15.39 -4.76 8.45
N SER A 182 -15.06 -5.94 8.99
CA SER A 182 -15.40 -7.23 8.37
C SER A 182 -16.91 -7.44 8.23
N ALA A 183 -17.71 -7.02 9.22
CA ALA A 183 -19.16 -7.14 9.16
C ALA A 183 -19.77 -6.20 8.11
N LEU A 184 -19.29 -4.96 8.06
CA LEU A 184 -19.81 -3.96 7.12
C LEU A 184 -19.57 -4.41 5.67
N ILE A 185 -18.34 -4.83 5.34
CA ILE A 185 -18.03 -5.29 3.99
C ILE A 185 -18.75 -6.61 3.67
N THR A 186 -18.87 -7.53 4.63
CA THR A 186 -19.63 -8.78 4.46
C THR A 186 -21.10 -8.51 4.13
N ALA A 187 -21.75 -7.64 4.89
CA ALA A 187 -23.15 -7.30 4.64
C ALA A 187 -23.33 -6.65 3.27
N HIS A 188 -22.44 -5.73 2.91
CA HIS A 188 -22.48 -5.06 1.61
C HIS A 188 -22.37 -6.05 0.46
N THR A 189 -21.39 -6.95 0.51
CA THR A 189 -21.18 -7.99 -0.50
C THR A 189 -22.38 -8.93 -0.60
N LEU A 190 -22.91 -9.44 0.51
CA LEU A 190 -24.07 -10.33 0.50
C LEU A 190 -25.31 -9.62 -0.10
N ILE A 191 -25.54 -8.34 0.22
CA ILE A 191 -26.65 -7.58 -0.36
C ILE A 191 -26.47 -7.44 -1.89
N GLN A 192 -25.25 -7.14 -2.35
CA GLN A 192 -24.94 -7.04 -3.78
C GLN A 192 -25.16 -8.35 -4.53
N ASP A 193 -24.86 -9.49 -3.89
CA ASP A 193 -25.02 -10.82 -4.46
C ASP A 193 -26.46 -11.36 -4.36
N GLY A 194 -27.40 -10.55 -3.87
CA GLY A 194 -28.85 -10.83 -3.93
C GLY A 194 -29.46 -11.43 -2.67
N PHE A 195 -28.75 -11.43 -1.54
CA PHE A 195 -29.34 -11.80 -0.25
C PHE A 195 -30.27 -10.67 0.23
N SER A 196 -31.58 -10.96 0.31
CA SER A 196 -32.61 -9.94 0.53
C SER A 196 -32.88 -9.60 2.00
N ASP A 197 -32.48 -10.47 2.94
CA ASP A 197 -32.70 -10.31 4.38
C ASP A 197 -31.38 -10.48 5.11
N VAL A 198 -30.62 -9.39 5.20
CA VAL A 198 -29.32 -9.34 5.89
C VAL A 198 -29.44 -8.38 7.07
N GLN A 199 -29.14 -8.87 8.27
CA GLN A 199 -29.19 -8.08 9.49
C GLN A 199 -27.87 -8.18 10.27
N ILE A 200 -27.27 -7.03 10.57
CA ILE A 200 -26.13 -6.92 11.48
C ILE A 200 -26.65 -6.69 12.90
N LEU A 201 -26.15 -7.46 13.87
CA LEU A 201 -26.44 -7.32 15.30
C LEU A 201 -25.19 -6.83 16.02
N SER A 202 -25.30 -5.73 16.76
CA SER A 202 -24.17 -5.16 17.48
C SER A 202 -24.56 -4.51 18.79
N ARG A 203 -23.74 -4.73 19.82
CA ARG A 203 -23.84 -4.03 21.09
C ARG A 203 -23.35 -2.59 21.05
N ASP A 204 -22.53 -2.26 20.06
CA ASP A 204 -21.96 -0.93 19.95
C ASP A 204 -23.07 0.06 19.55
N SER A 205 -22.93 1.33 19.94
CA SER A 205 -23.88 2.38 19.57
C SER A 205 -23.59 2.99 18.19
N THR A 206 -22.42 2.71 17.62
CA THR A 206 -21.97 3.19 16.31
C THR A 206 -21.20 2.10 15.56
N PRO A 207 -21.20 2.10 14.22
CA PRO A 207 -20.46 1.12 13.43
C PRO A 207 -18.94 1.37 13.49
N GLY A 208 -18.18 0.38 13.02
CA GLY A 208 -16.73 0.43 12.91
C GLY A 208 -15.99 -0.49 13.88
N GLY A 209 -16.70 -1.10 14.84
CA GLY A 209 -16.12 -2.03 15.81
C GLY A 209 -14.98 -1.37 16.60
N VAL A 210 -13.73 -1.79 16.38
CA VAL A 210 -12.55 -1.13 17.00
C VAL A 210 -12.45 0.36 16.68
N TRP A 211 -13.07 0.82 15.58
CA TRP A 211 -13.18 2.21 15.17
C TRP A 211 -14.48 2.90 15.63
N SER A 212 -15.24 2.28 16.53
CA SER A 212 -16.47 2.88 17.07
C SER A 212 -16.14 4.10 17.94
N SER A 213 -17.11 5.01 18.06
CA SER A 213 -16.95 6.26 18.83
C SER A 213 -16.55 6.05 20.29
N ALA A 214 -16.91 4.91 20.89
CA ALA A 214 -16.59 4.59 22.28
C ALA A 214 -15.13 4.14 22.48
N ARG A 215 -14.43 3.74 21.42
CA ARG A 215 -13.06 3.17 21.48
C ARG A 215 -12.00 4.10 20.90
N VAL A 216 -12.37 4.99 19.97
CA VAL A 216 -11.46 5.97 19.37
C VAL A 216 -11.15 7.08 20.37
N TYR A 217 -9.87 7.45 20.47
CA TYR A 217 -9.38 8.54 21.30
C TYR A 217 -8.50 9.51 20.47
N PRO A 218 -8.26 10.75 20.96
CA PRO A 218 -7.47 11.74 20.23
C PRO A 218 -6.07 11.22 19.88
N ASP A 219 -5.52 11.68 18.75
CA ASP A 219 -4.18 11.32 18.25
C ASP A 219 -3.98 9.84 17.89
N LEU A 220 -4.97 8.96 18.08
CA LEU A 220 -4.93 7.58 17.60
C LEU A 220 -4.75 7.59 16.08
N GLN A 221 -3.86 6.73 15.58
CA GLN A 221 -3.60 6.57 14.15
C GLN A 221 -3.63 5.10 13.77
N ILE A 222 -3.95 4.81 12.51
CA ILE A 222 -3.87 3.46 11.99
C ILE A 222 -2.41 2.98 11.98
N ASN A 223 -2.22 1.72 12.36
CA ASN A 223 -0.95 1.00 12.19
C ASN A 223 -0.70 0.64 10.72
N ASN A 224 -1.70 0.83 9.86
CA ASN A 224 -1.70 0.42 8.47
C ASN A 224 -1.25 1.54 7.53
N VAL A 225 -0.87 1.15 6.32
CA VAL A 225 -0.62 2.08 5.22
C VAL A 225 -1.94 2.61 4.67
N HIS A 226 -1.95 3.86 4.21
CA HIS A 226 -3.11 4.39 3.49
C HIS A 226 -3.53 3.46 2.34
N GLY A 227 -4.82 3.10 2.31
CA GLY A 227 -5.41 2.19 1.34
C GLY A 227 -5.61 0.75 1.83
N GLU A 228 -4.94 0.31 2.90
CA GLU A 228 -5.10 -1.06 3.42
C GLU A 228 -6.45 -1.31 4.13
N TYR A 229 -7.26 -0.27 4.32
CA TYR A 229 -8.65 -0.35 4.82
C TYR A 229 -9.67 0.04 3.74
N HIS A 230 -9.23 0.18 2.49
CA HIS A 230 -10.13 0.56 1.40
C HIS A 230 -11.15 -0.56 1.15
N PHE A 231 -12.42 -0.16 1.10
CA PHE A 231 -13.53 -1.01 0.69
C PHE A 231 -14.01 -0.54 -0.67
N THR A 232 -14.35 -1.49 -1.53
CA THR A 232 -15.05 -1.16 -2.77
C THR A 232 -16.35 -0.40 -2.44
N GLY A 233 -16.63 0.65 -3.22
CA GLY A 233 -17.78 1.52 -3.02
C GLY A 233 -17.52 2.76 -2.17
N LEU A 234 -16.45 2.83 -1.37
CA LEU A 234 -16.09 4.07 -0.66
C LEU A 234 -14.58 4.30 -0.60
N ASN A 235 -14.15 5.46 -1.11
CA ASN A 235 -12.75 5.86 -1.02
C ASN A 235 -12.36 6.22 0.41
N MET A 236 -11.18 5.74 0.84
CA MET A 236 -10.61 6.17 2.10
C MET A 236 -10.32 7.68 2.07
N PRO A 237 -10.45 8.38 3.21
CA PRO A 237 -10.16 9.80 3.29
C PRO A 237 -8.71 10.09 2.87
N ALA A 238 -8.51 11.17 2.12
CA ALA A 238 -7.19 11.67 1.78
C ALA A 238 -6.57 12.35 3.02
N THR A 239 -5.30 12.10 3.31
CA THR A 239 -4.63 12.70 4.47
C THR A 239 -3.40 13.49 4.05
N ALA A 240 -3.29 14.72 4.55
CA ALA A 240 -2.15 15.60 4.30
C ALA A 240 -0.86 15.12 4.99
N SER A 241 -1.00 14.41 6.11
CA SER A 241 0.09 13.84 6.93
C SER A 241 0.55 12.45 6.47
N GLY A 242 -0.15 11.82 5.52
CA GLY A 242 0.15 10.47 5.03
C GLY A 242 -0.32 9.31 5.92
N ARG A 243 -0.78 9.57 7.16
CA ARG A 243 -1.40 8.56 8.05
C ARG A 243 -2.84 8.93 8.38
N VAL A 244 -3.70 7.92 8.43
CA VAL A 244 -5.13 8.08 8.73
C VAL A 244 -5.33 8.05 10.24
N THR A 245 -6.07 9.01 10.78
CA THR A 245 -6.37 9.07 12.21
C THR A 245 -7.50 8.09 12.57
N GLY A 246 -7.64 7.75 13.85
CA GLY A 246 -8.76 6.97 14.34
C GLY A 246 -10.10 7.69 14.12
N GLU A 247 -10.09 9.03 14.15
CA GLU A 247 -11.26 9.86 13.85
C GLU A 247 -11.65 9.77 12.38
N ASP A 248 -10.68 9.86 11.47
CA ASP A 248 -10.91 9.64 10.03
C ASP A 248 -11.50 8.26 9.77
N MET A 249 -10.98 7.22 10.44
CA MET A 249 -11.50 5.85 10.34
C MET A 249 -12.92 5.73 10.89
N ARG A 250 -13.22 6.36 12.03
CA ARG A 250 -14.56 6.40 12.61
C ARG A 250 -15.57 7.00 11.62
N VAL A 251 -15.23 8.15 11.04
CA VAL A 251 -16.06 8.83 10.04
C VAL A 251 -16.22 7.98 8.79
N TYR A 252 -15.14 7.38 8.29
CA TYR A 252 -15.16 6.50 7.13
C TYR A 252 -16.10 5.29 7.33
N MET A 253 -16.03 4.61 8.48
CA MET A 253 -16.90 3.46 8.79
C MET A 253 -18.37 3.86 8.96
N GLN A 254 -18.63 5.04 9.55
CA GLN A 254 -20.00 5.58 9.66
C GLN A 254 -20.57 5.95 8.31
N ASN A 255 -19.78 6.57 7.43
CA ASN A 255 -20.19 6.90 6.08
C ASN A 255 -20.45 5.65 5.24
N PHE A 256 -19.62 4.61 5.37
CA PHE A 256 -19.86 3.34 4.68
C PHE A 256 -21.18 2.72 5.13
N ALA A 257 -21.40 2.63 6.45
CA ALA A 257 -22.62 2.07 7.01
C ALA A 257 -23.88 2.86 6.58
N SER A 258 -23.84 4.19 6.60
CA SER A 258 -25.01 5.01 6.23
C SER A 258 -25.32 4.99 4.73
N GLN A 259 -24.31 4.88 3.86
CA GLN A 259 -24.51 4.89 2.42
C GLN A 259 -24.85 3.52 1.86
N MET A 260 -24.30 2.46 2.45
CA MET A 260 -24.36 1.11 1.87
C MET A 260 -25.24 0.14 2.66
N LEU A 261 -25.57 0.44 3.92
CA LEU A 261 -26.19 -0.50 4.86
C LEU A 261 -27.33 0.14 5.69
N ASP A 262 -27.96 1.18 5.15
CA ASP A 262 -29.09 1.84 5.84
C ASP A 262 -30.22 0.83 6.12
N GLY A 263 -30.73 0.83 7.35
CA GLY A 263 -31.75 -0.13 7.81
C GLY A 263 -31.27 -1.57 8.07
N HIS A 264 -30.01 -1.91 7.81
CA HIS A 264 -29.49 -3.28 7.98
C HIS A 264 -28.81 -3.53 9.33
N ILE A 265 -28.57 -2.50 10.15
CA ILE A 265 -27.81 -2.62 11.40
C ILE A 265 -28.70 -2.34 12.61
N ARG A 266 -28.76 -3.31 13.52
CA ARG A 266 -29.37 -3.16 14.84
C ARG A 266 -28.28 -2.96 15.89
N TYR A 267 -28.22 -1.75 16.42
CA TYR A 267 -27.29 -1.33 17.47
C TYR A 267 -27.83 -1.61 18.87
N GLN A 268 -26.96 -1.47 19.88
CA GLN A 268 -27.30 -1.58 21.30
C GLN A 268 -27.99 -2.92 21.66
N VAL A 269 -27.61 -4.00 20.98
CA VAL A 269 -28.04 -5.37 21.27
C VAL A 269 -26.84 -6.28 21.50
N GLU A 270 -26.73 -6.82 22.71
CA GLU A 270 -25.72 -7.83 23.06
C GLU A 270 -26.21 -9.20 22.57
N VAL A 271 -25.39 -9.92 21.82
CA VAL A 271 -25.69 -11.31 21.48
C VAL A 271 -25.23 -12.19 22.63
N LEU A 272 -26.19 -12.84 23.29
CA LEU A 272 -25.93 -13.67 24.46
C LEU A 272 -25.67 -15.14 24.11
N SER A 273 -26.37 -15.66 23.10
CA SER A 273 -26.27 -17.06 22.71
C SER A 273 -26.66 -17.25 21.25
N ILE A 274 -25.96 -18.15 20.57
CA ILE A 274 -26.21 -18.61 19.20
C ILE A 274 -26.35 -20.13 19.27
N ARG A 275 -27.52 -20.63 18.88
CA ARG A 275 -27.85 -22.06 18.87
C ARG A 275 -28.30 -22.48 17.48
N ARG A 276 -27.91 -23.68 17.07
CA ARG A 276 -28.38 -24.27 15.81
C ARG A 276 -29.35 -25.41 16.11
N ASP A 277 -30.51 -25.37 15.46
CA ASP A 277 -31.40 -26.53 15.42
C ASP A 277 -31.08 -27.35 14.16
N ASP A 278 -30.52 -28.55 14.38
CA ASP A 278 -30.14 -29.45 13.30
C ASP A 278 -31.35 -30.02 12.54
N ALA A 279 -32.50 -30.20 13.20
CA ALA A 279 -33.71 -30.70 12.56
C ALA A 279 -34.38 -29.62 11.69
N ALA A 280 -34.45 -28.39 12.19
CA ALA A 280 -35.05 -27.28 11.45
C ALA A 280 -34.10 -26.63 10.43
N SER A 281 -32.79 -26.90 10.50
CA SER A 281 -31.75 -26.19 9.73
C SER A 281 -31.88 -24.66 9.87
N GLN A 282 -32.02 -24.21 11.11
CA GLN A 282 -32.20 -22.81 11.48
C GLN A 282 -31.29 -22.43 12.65
N TRP A 283 -30.93 -21.15 12.69
CA TRP A 283 -30.13 -20.53 13.74
C TRP A 283 -31.01 -19.67 14.63
N PHE A 284 -30.85 -19.81 15.94
CA PHE A 284 -31.51 -19.01 16.95
C PHE A 284 -30.48 -18.15 17.66
N VAL A 285 -30.67 -16.83 17.59
CA VAL A 285 -29.76 -15.85 18.20
C VAL A 285 -30.52 -15.13 19.31
N THR A 286 -30.16 -15.40 20.55
CA THR A 286 -30.71 -14.70 21.72
C THR A 286 -29.94 -13.40 21.92
N VAL A 287 -30.67 -12.29 21.88
CA VAL A 287 -30.11 -10.94 22.07
C VAL A 287 -30.71 -10.27 23.28
N GLU A 288 -29.94 -9.38 23.91
CA GLU A 288 -30.36 -8.52 25.01
C GLU A 288 -30.19 -7.05 24.63
N SER A 289 -31.23 -6.24 24.83
CA SER A 289 -31.10 -4.78 24.73
C SER A 289 -30.13 -4.27 25.80
N VAL A 290 -29.09 -3.55 25.37
CA VAL A 290 -28.10 -2.95 26.28
C VAL A 290 -28.77 -1.99 27.29
N SER A 291 -29.80 -1.26 26.87
CA SER A 291 -30.51 -0.27 27.70
C SER A 291 -31.63 -0.87 28.54
N THR A 292 -32.50 -1.71 27.99
CA THR A 292 -33.70 -2.19 28.71
C THR A 292 -33.50 -3.53 29.40
N LYS A 293 -32.42 -4.25 29.09
CA LYS A 293 -32.17 -5.62 29.56
C LYS A 293 -33.24 -6.64 29.15
N GLN A 294 -34.11 -6.28 28.21
CA GLN A 294 -35.07 -7.20 27.64
C GLN A 294 -34.37 -8.12 26.65
N GLN A 295 -34.76 -9.40 26.70
CA GLN A 295 -34.24 -10.44 25.82
C GLN A 295 -35.29 -10.85 24.79
N GLU A 296 -34.80 -11.18 23.61
CA GLU A 296 -35.60 -11.77 22.54
C GLU A 296 -34.73 -12.77 21.76
N THR A 297 -35.36 -13.63 20.96
CA THR A 297 -34.66 -14.59 20.13
C THR A 297 -35.03 -14.39 18.66
N LEU A 298 -34.01 -14.16 17.85
CA LEU A 298 -34.10 -13.95 16.40
C LEU A 298 -33.77 -15.26 15.68
N GLN A 299 -34.33 -15.43 14.48
CA GLN A 299 -34.15 -16.62 13.66
C GLN A 299 -33.45 -16.26 12.35
N PHE A 300 -32.43 -17.04 11.99
CA PHE A 300 -31.69 -16.87 10.74
C PHE A 300 -31.47 -18.19 10.03
N SER A 301 -31.48 -18.16 8.71
CA SER A 301 -31.10 -19.31 7.88
C SER A 301 -29.59 -19.50 7.85
N ARG A 302 -28.81 -18.40 7.96
CA ARG A 302 -27.35 -18.42 8.00
C ARG A 302 -26.78 -17.42 8.98
N ILE A 303 -25.57 -17.69 9.47
CA ILE A 303 -24.84 -16.79 10.37
C ILE A 303 -23.45 -16.48 9.82
N VAL A 304 -23.03 -15.21 9.90
CA VAL A 304 -21.62 -14.82 9.75
C VAL A 304 -21.11 -14.20 11.04
N LEU A 305 -20.09 -14.81 11.63
CA LEU A 305 -19.45 -14.32 12.84
C LEU A 305 -18.39 -13.28 12.49
N CYS A 306 -18.62 -12.02 12.89
CA CYS A 306 -17.74 -10.87 12.63
C CYS A 306 -17.36 -10.14 13.93
N THR A 307 -17.22 -10.87 15.04
CA THR A 307 -16.99 -10.29 16.38
C THR A 307 -15.58 -9.73 16.58
N GLY A 308 -14.63 -10.10 15.70
CA GLY A 308 -13.22 -9.74 15.80
C GLY A 308 -12.50 -10.38 17.01
N GLY A 309 -11.18 -10.20 17.07
CA GLY A 309 -10.33 -10.72 18.17
C GLY A 309 -9.83 -9.64 19.14
N CYS A 310 -10.42 -8.44 19.17
CA CYS A 310 -9.92 -7.34 20.00
C CYS A 310 -11.01 -6.75 20.90
N ASP A 311 -11.84 -7.61 21.50
CA ASP A 311 -12.92 -7.16 22.38
C ASP A 311 -12.83 -7.68 23.81
N THR A 312 -12.72 -8.99 24.05
CA THR A 312 -12.66 -9.54 25.42
C THR A 312 -11.27 -9.31 26.02
N PRO A 313 -11.11 -8.53 27.12
CA PRO A 313 -9.80 -8.28 27.73
C PRO A 313 -9.10 -9.55 28.20
N LYS A 314 -7.80 -9.69 27.92
CA LYS A 314 -6.97 -10.72 28.54
C LYS A 314 -6.25 -10.14 29.75
N ILE A 315 -6.73 -10.46 30.95
CA ILE A 315 -6.21 -9.92 32.21
C ILE A 315 -5.51 -11.05 32.97
N PRO A 316 -4.18 -10.96 33.20
CA PRO A 316 -3.48 -11.91 34.07
C PRO A 316 -4.06 -11.88 35.48
N GLU A 317 -4.36 -13.04 36.05
CA GLU A 317 -5.02 -13.16 37.36
C GLU A 317 -4.27 -12.39 38.46
N ALA A 318 -2.94 -12.49 38.48
CA ALA A 318 -2.08 -11.80 39.45
C ALA A 318 -2.09 -10.26 39.31
N LEU A 319 -2.56 -9.72 38.18
CA LEU A 319 -2.68 -8.29 37.91
C LEU A 319 -4.14 -7.82 37.87
N SER A 320 -5.09 -8.70 38.22
CA SER A 320 -6.52 -8.42 38.19
C SER A 320 -6.94 -7.47 39.32
N GLU A 321 -8.12 -6.85 39.19
CA GLU A 321 -8.70 -6.04 40.28
C GLU A 321 -8.89 -6.82 41.59
N PRO A 322 -9.37 -8.09 41.60
CA PRO A 322 -9.36 -8.92 42.79
C PRO A 322 -7.98 -9.05 43.43
N ALA A 323 -6.92 -9.33 42.65
CA ALA A 323 -5.57 -9.43 43.17
C ALA A 323 -5.06 -8.10 43.74
N ALA A 324 -5.39 -6.98 43.10
CA ALA A 324 -5.10 -5.64 43.61
C ALA A 324 -5.76 -5.40 44.97
N ARG A 325 -7.05 -5.75 45.11
CA ARG A 325 -7.79 -5.63 46.38
C ARG A 325 -7.19 -6.51 47.47
N SER A 326 -6.85 -7.76 47.17
CA SER A 326 -6.21 -8.67 48.12
C SER A 326 -4.85 -8.18 48.60
N ALA A 327 -4.10 -7.49 47.74
CA ALA A 327 -2.83 -6.85 48.09
C ALA A 327 -3.00 -5.46 48.74
N ASN A 328 -4.23 -5.00 48.99
CA ASN A 328 -4.54 -3.67 49.50
C ASN A 328 -3.98 -2.52 48.64
N PHE A 329 -3.83 -2.76 47.32
CA PHE A 329 -3.36 -1.78 46.37
C PHE A 329 -4.37 -0.63 46.22
N LYS A 330 -3.91 0.61 46.37
CA LYS A 330 -4.75 1.81 46.36
C LYS A 330 -4.96 2.40 44.98
N GLY A 331 -4.07 2.07 44.03
CA GLY A 331 -4.18 2.52 42.65
C GLY A 331 -5.32 1.85 41.87
N LYS A 332 -5.52 2.30 40.64
CA LYS A 332 -6.54 1.76 39.72
C LYS A 332 -5.94 0.76 38.76
N VAL A 333 -6.64 -0.34 38.49
CA VAL A 333 -6.27 -1.29 37.43
C VAL A 333 -7.24 -1.09 36.27
N ILE A 334 -6.71 -0.80 35.08
CA ILE A 334 -7.52 -0.48 33.90
C ILE A 334 -6.94 -1.22 32.70
N HIS A 335 -7.77 -2.00 31.99
CA HIS A 335 -7.35 -2.61 30.73
C HIS A 335 -7.41 -1.60 29.57
N SER A 336 -6.51 -1.74 28.60
CA SER A 336 -6.41 -0.90 27.39
C SER A 336 -7.74 -0.72 26.64
N LYS A 337 -8.62 -1.73 26.66
CA LYS A 337 -10.01 -1.65 26.16
C LYS A 337 -10.77 -0.42 26.68
N TYR A 338 -10.57 -0.06 27.94
CA TYR A 338 -11.29 1.02 28.61
C TYR A 338 -10.52 2.34 28.62
N PHE A 339 -9.40 2.42 27.88
CA PHE A 339 -8.52 3.58 27.88
C PHE A 339 -9.27 4.85 27.47
N ALA A 340 -9.91 4.84 26.29
CA ALA A 340 -10.67 5.99 25.78
C ALA A 340 -11.75 6.46 26.76
N ALA A 341 -12.56 5.54 27.28
CA ALA A 341 -13.66 5.83 28.20
C ALA A 341 -13.19 6.37 29.56
N ARG A 342 -11.94 6.10 29.97
CA ARG A 342 -11.39 6.51 31.27
C ARG A 342 -10.28 7.55 31.15
N LEU A 343 -10.08 8.15 29.97
CA LEU A 343 -9.05 9.16 29.73
C LEU A 343 -9.03 10.29 30.78
N PRO A 344 -10.16 10.91 31.17
CA PRO A 344 -10.16 11.98 32.18
C PRO A 344 -9.62 11.55 33.56
N GLU A 345 -9.75 10.27 33.91
CA GLU A 345 -9.21 9.71 35.15
C GLU A 345 -7.70 9.42 35.03
N ILE A 346 -7.25 9.06 33.83
CA ILE A 346 -5.90 8.61 33.51
C ILE A 346 -4.94 9.79 33.28
N GLU A 347 -5.35 10.85 32.59
CA GLU A 347 -4.50 11.99 32.18
C GLU A 347 -4.10 12.93 33.33
N GLN A 348 -4.35 12.54 34.58
CA GLN A 348 -4.03 13.35 35.75
C GLN A 348 -2.51 13.35 35.99
N LYS A 349 -1.85 14.49 35.71
CA LYS A 349 -0.38 14.63 35.72
C LYS A 349 0.30 14.27 37.06
N THR A 350 -0.44 14.33 38.16
CA THR A 350 0.08 13.98 39.49
C THR A 350 0.25 12.47 39.70
N LYS A 351 -0.34 11.64 38.84
CA LYS A 351 -0.35 10.19 38.97
C LYS A 351 0.86 9.54 38.28
N SER A 352 1.40 8.54 38.95
CA SER A 352 2.33 7.55 38.38
C SER A 352 1.57 6.49 37.61
N ILE A 353 1.87 6.35 36.32
CA ILE A 353 1.18 5.43 35.42
C ILE A 353 2.15 4.33 35.00
N VAL A 354 1.80 3.08 35.30
CA VAL A 354 2.54 1.90 34.85
C VAL A 354 1.74 1.19 33.76
N ILE A 355 2.34 1.03 32.58
CA ILE A 355 1.75 0.31 31.45
C ILE A 355 2.41 -1.06 31.32
N VAL A 356 1.61 -2.10 31.22
CA VAL A 356 2.07 -3.49 31.10
C VAL A 356 1.90 -3.98 29.68
N GLY A 357 3.00 -4.43 29.07
CA GLY A 357 3.02 -4.96 27.71
C GLY A 357 3.91 -4.13 26.77
N GLY A 358 4.49 -4.80 25.77
CA GLY A 358 5.36 -4.18 24.77
C GLY A 358 4.71 -4.03 23.40
N GLY A 359 3.40 -4.29 23.29
CA GLY A 359 2.66 -4.25 22.03
C GLY A 359 2.24 -2.82 21.62
N LYS A 360 1.73 -2.67 20.39
CA LYS A 360 1.29 -1.38 19.83
C LYS A 360 0.40 -0.54 20.76
N SER A 361 -0.62 -1.16 21.37
CA SER A 361 -1.50 -0.44 22.31
C SER A 361 -0.73 0.15 23.50
N ALA A 362 0.28 -0.55 24.01
CA ALA A 362 1.12 -0.04 25.09
C ALA A 362 1.97 1.15 24.62
N GLN A 363 2.56 1.03 23.43
CA GLN A 363 3.39 2.08 22.82
C GLN A 363 2.56 3.36 22.56
N ASP A 364 1.34 3.21 22.03
CA ASP A 364 0.44 4.33 21.73
C ASP A 364 -0.05 5.04 22.98
N MET A 365 -0.56 4.29 23.97
CA MET A 365 -0.98 4.88 25.24
C MET A 365 0.20 5.57 25.94
N ALA A 366 1.39 4.97 25.91
CA ALA A 366 2.58 5.55 26.53
C ALA A 366 2.98 6.87 25.84
N ALA A 367 3.04 6.88 24.51
CA ALA A 367 3.35 8.08 23.75
C ALA A 367 2.29 9.17 23.95
N TYR A 368 1.01 8.81 23.90
CA TYR A 368 -0.11 9.71 24.12
C TYR A 368 -0.03 10.40 25.49
N LEU A 369 0.16 9.63 26.55
CA LEU A 369 0.21 10.14 27.92
C LEU A 369 1.49 10.95 28.20
N ALA A 370 2.64 10.50 27.70
CA ALA A 370 3.91 11.20 27.89
C ALA A 370 3.97 12.54 27.15
N ASN A 371 3.40 12.64 25.95
CA ASN A 371 3.27 13.92 25.23
C ASN A 371 2.40 14.93 26.00
N ARG A 372 1.48 14.47 26.85
CA ARG A 372 0.65 15.30 27.74
C ARG A 372 1.31 15.57 29.10
N GLY A 373 2.54 15.08 29.31
CA GLY A 373 3.33 15.32 30.51
C GLY A 373 2.96 14.42 31.69
N CYS A 374 2.32 13.27 31.46
CA CYS A 374 2.09 12.28 32.51
C CYS A 374 3.38 11.50 32.81
N ASN A 375 3.54 11.04 34.05
CA ASN A 375 4.67 10.20 34.45
C ASN A 375 4.40 8.73 34.07
N VAL A 376 5.03 8.27 32.98
CA VAL A 376 4.76 6.95 32.39
C VAL A 376 5.96 6.02 32.53
N THR A 377 5.71 4.84 33.07
CA THR A 377 6.64 3.70 33.04
C THR A 377 6.03 2.54 32.26
N VAL A 378 6.75 1.96 31.31
CA VAL A 378 6.29 0.78 30.54
C VAL A 378 7.13 -0.44 30.92
N VAL A 379 6.47 -1.55 31.24
CA VAL A 379 7.11 -2.79 31.69
C VAL A 379 6.83 -3.90 30.69
N PHE A 380 7.88 -4.49 30.13
CA PHE A 380 7.77 -5.59 29.17
C PHE A 380 9.04 -6.43 29.08
N GLU A 381 8.89 -7.68 28.65
CA GLU A 381 10.02 -8.57 28.36
C GLU A 381 10.57 -8.31 26.96
N LYS A 382 9.67 -8.23 25.97
CA LYS A 382 9.94 -7.82 24.60
C LYS A 382 8.88 -6.84 24.12
N THR A 383 9.26 -6.02 23.15
CA THR A 383 8.37 -5.06 22.47
C THR A 383 8.25 -5.40 21.00
N ASP A 384 7.12 -5.02 20.41
CA ASP A 384 6.86 -5.21 18.98
C ASP A 384 8.01 -4.63 18.15
N ALA A 385 8.41 -5.38 17.13
CA ALA A 385 9.25 -4.83 16.08
C ALA A 385 8.45 -3.80 15.28
N PHE A 386 9.13 -3.04 14.43
CA PHE A 386 8.46 -2.06 13.59
C PHE A 386 9.18 -1.87 12.26
N LEU A 387 8.43 -1.45 11.26
CA LEU A 387 8.94 -0.96 9.99
C LEU A 387 9.03 0.56 10.04
N ALA A 388 10.22 1.09 9.77
CA ALA A 388 10.44 2.53 9.69
C ALA A 388 11.48 2.88 8.62
N SER A 389 11.37 4.09 8.09
CA SER A 389 12.33 4.67 7.15
C SER A 389 12.51 6.18 7.42
N PRO A 390 13.69 6.76 7.13
CA PRO A 390 13.92 8.20 7.33
C PRO A 390 13.02 9.10 6.48
N SER A 391 12.47 8.56 5.38
CA SER A 391 11.54 9.24 4.48
C SER A 391 10.45 8.29 4.00
N THR A 392 9.34 8.82 3.49
CA THR A 392 8.22 8.01 3.02
C THR A 392 8.63 7.12 1.85
N LEU A 393 8.48 5.80 2.00
CA LEU A 393 8.77 4.87 0.92
C LEU A 393 7.80 5.05 -0.26
N PRO A 394 8.29 4.95 -1.51
CA PRO A 394 7.44 5.00 -2.69
C PRO A 394 6.33 3.93 -2.67
N PRO A 395 5.12 4.23 -3.19
CA PRO A 395 4.00 3.29 -3.17
C PRO A 395 4.29 1.95 -3.84
N PHE A 396 5.09 1.92 -4.91
CA PHE A 396 5.42 0.68 -5.61
C PHE A 396 6.25 -0.29 -4.76
N ILE A 397 6.99 0.18 -3.74
CA ILE A 397 7.70 -0.67 -2.78
C ILE A 397 6.72 -1.12 -1.71
N ARG A 398 6.01 -0.15 -1.11
CA ARG A 398 5.15 -0.35 0.05
C ARG A 398 3.91 -1.21 -0.26
N LYS A 399 3.41 -1.14 -1.50
CA LYS A 399 2.28 -1.95 -2.01
C LYS A 399 2.73 -3.15 -2.85
N SER A 400 4.04 -3.45 -2.91
CA SER A 400 4.54 -4.63 -3.63
C SER A 400 4.30 -5.93 -2.87
N ARG A 401 4.43 -7.05 -3.57
CA ARG A 401 4.49 -8.40 -2.99
C ARG A 401 5.87 -8.75 -2.40
N LEU A 402 6.80 -7.80 -2.28
CA LEU A 402 8.18 -8.09 -1.84
C LEU A 402 8.22 -8.73 -0.44
N LEU A 403 7.52 -8.12 0.53
CA LEU A 403 7.45 -8.67 1.89
C LEU A 403 6.80 -10.05 1.89
N SER A 404 5.77 -10.24 1.07
CA SER A 404 5.05 -11.50 0.92
C SER A 404 5.92 -12.62 0.34
N ILE A 405 6.75 -12.31 -0.67
CA ILE A 405 7.72 -13.25 -1.24
C ILE A 405 8.81 -13.56 -0.21
N MET A 406 9.27 -12.57 0.56
CA MET A 406 10.34 -12.76 1.55
C MET A 406 9.86 -13.42 2.85
N ALA A 407 8.56 -13.41 3.17
CA ALA A 407 8.03 -13.95 4.42
C ALA A 407 7.86 -15.47 4.44
N GLY A 408 7.78 -16.09 3.26
CA GLY A 408 7.53 -17.53 3.09
C GLY A 408 6.06 -17.90 3.35
N HIS A 409 5.54 -18.83 2.56
CA HIS A 409 4.17 -19.33 2.67
C HIS A 409 4.19 -20.87 2.72
N ARG A 410 3.17 -21.51 3.31
CA ARG A 410 3.12 -22.98 3.42
C ARG A 410 3.29 -23.64 2.05
N VAL A 411 2.61 -23.11 1.06
CA VAL A 411 2.73 -23.54 -0.34
C VAL A 411 3.51 -22.49 -1.12
N LEU A 412 4.66 -22.88 -1.66
CA LEU A 412 5.51 -22.01 -2.48
C LEU A 412 5.12 -22.18 -3.95
N HIS A 413 4.27 -21.27 -4.46
CA HIS A 413 3.63 -21.41 -5.77
C HIS A 413 4.57 -21.06 -6.93
N THR A 414 5.57 -20.21 -6.70
CA THR A 414 6.45 -19.70 -7.76
C THR A 414 7.87 -20.30 -7.70
N ARG A 415 8.59 -20.24 -8.83
CA ARG A 415 10.02 -20.62 -8.87
C ARG A 415 10.87 -19.69 -8.00
N LEU A 416 10.48 -18.42 -7.92
CA LEU A 416 11.17 -17.40 -7.13
C LEU A 416 11.03 -17.65 -5.62
N GLU A 417 9.82 -17.93 -5.15
CA GLU A 417 9.58 -18.32 -3.75
C GLU A 417 10.34 -19.60 -3.40
N ARG A 418 10.32 -20.62 -4.29
CA ARG A 418 11.12 -21.83 -4.08
C ARG A 418 12.61 -21.54 -4.00
N PHE A 419 13.16 -20.73 -4.92
CA PHE A 419 14.56 -20.32 -4.83
C PHE A 419 14.88 -19.67 -3.48
N PHE A 420 14.10 -18.67 -3.05
CA PHE A 420 14.34 -17.94 -1.80
C PHE A 420 14.18 -18.77 -0.54
N HIS A 421 13.28 -19.74 -0.52
CA HIS A 421 12.96 -20.45 0.72
C HIS A 421 13.52 -21.87 0.78
N THR A 422 13.82 -22.54 -0.34
CA THR A 422 14.28 -23.94 -0.32
C THR A 422 15.77 -24.12 -0.61
N THR A 423 16.43 -23.13 -1.25
CA THR A 423 17.86 -23.20 -1.54
C THR A 423 18.68 -22.54 -0.44
N TRP A 424 19.89 -23.03 -0.18
CA TRP A 424 20.78 -22.41 0.82
C TRP A 424 21.05 -20.93 0.52
N LEU A 425 21.37 -20.61 -0.73
CA LEU A 425 21.67 -19.24 -1.15
C LEU A 425 20.45 -18.32 -0.99
N GLY A 426 19.29 -18.77 -1.45
CA GLY A 426 18.05 -18.01 -1.31
C GLY A 426 17.71 -17.74 0.15
N SER A 427 17.83 -18.75 1.01
CA SER A 427 17.54 -18.61 2.43
C SER A 427 18.52 -17.68 3.15
N CYS A 428 19.79 -17.67 2.75
CA CYS A 428 20.75 -16.65 3.19
C CYS A 428 20.30 -15.24 2.80
N LEU A 429 19.79 -15.05 1.57
CA LEU A 429 19.29 -13.75 1.11
C LEU A 429 18.03 -13.32 1.88
N VAL A 430 17.10 -14.23 2.16
CA VAL A 430 15.93 -13.97 3.00
C VAL A 430 16.35 -13.55 4.40
N TRP A 431 17.28 -14.29 5.02
CA TRP A 431 17.79 -13.96 6.35
C TRP A 431 18.45 -12.57 6.39
N ILE A 432 19.34 -12.27 5.43
CA ILE A 432 19.97 -10.96 5.28
C ILE A 432 18.91 -9.87 5.08
N PHE A 433 17.91 -10.10 4.24
CA PHE A 433 16.83 -9.14 3.99
C PHE A 433 16.11 -8.74 5.28
N TRP A 434 15.64 -9.71 6.07
CA TRP A 434 14.93 -9.42 7.33
C TRP A 434 15.82 -8.81 8.40
N LEU A 435 17.10 -9.21 8.44
CA LEU A 435 18.10 -8.61 9.33
C LEU A 435 18.32 -7.13 8.99
N LEU A 436 18.56 -6.82 7.71
CA LEU A 436 18.74 -5.46 7.23
C LEU A 436 17.49 -4.61 7.45
N LEU A 437 16.30 -5.14 7.16
CA LEU A 437 15.04 -4.44 7.38
C LEU A 437 14.83 -4.07 8.85
N LYS A 438 15.14 -5.00 9.78
CA LYS A 438 15.09 -4.74 11.22
C LYS A 438 16.07 -3.62 11.60
N HIS A 439 17.33 -3.73 11.19
CA HIS A 439 18.34 -2.75 11.58
C HIS A 439 18.12 -1.37 10.94
N ALA A 440 17.63 -1.30 9.69
CA ALA A 440 17.26 -0.05 9.05
C ALA A 440 16.12 0.65 9.79
N SER A 441 15.11 -0.10 10.23
CA SER A 441 13.99 0.46 11.00
C SER A 441 14.44 0.98 12.36
N LEU A 442 15.27 0.20 13.08
CA LEU A 442 15.86 0.64 14.35
C LEU A 442 16.72 1.89 14.18
N PHE A 443 17.56 1.92 13.14
CA PHE A 443 18.41 3.07 12.83
C PHE A 443 17.58 4.33 12.53
N ALA A 444 16.49 4.21 11.77
CA ALA A 444 15.58 5.32 11.50
C ALA A 444 14.97 5.91 12.80
N ALA A 445 14.76 5.08 13.82
CA ALA A 445 14.31 5.51 15.15
C ALA A 445 15.45 5.94 16.10
N GLY A 446 16.70 6.02 15.62
CA GLY A 446 17.87 6.39 16.42
C GLY A 446 18.37 5.28 17.37
N ILE A 447 17.97 4.02 17.14
CA ILE A 447 18.39 2.86 17.93
C ILE A 447 19.48 2.12 17.16
N THR A 448 20.72 2.23 17.62
CA THR A 448 21.89 1.57 17.01
C THR A 448 22.39 0.40 17.87
N PRO A 449 23.13 -0.57 17.31
CA PRO A 449 23.74 -1.66 18.10
C PRO A 449 24.66 -1.17 19.24
N PHE A 450 25.22 0.03 19.10
CA PHE A 450 26.11 0.65 20.11
C PHE A 450 25.38 1.63 21.03
N SER A 451 24.06 1.77 20.89
CA SER A 451 23.26 2.67 21.72
C SER A 451 23.31 2.21 23.17
N ARG A 452 23.75 3.10 24.07
CA ARG A 452 23.64 2.92 25.53
C ARG A 452 22.27 3.35 26.07
N GLY A 453 21.32 3.62 25.18
CA GLY A 453 19.97 4.05 25.51
C GLY A 453 19.13 2.94 26.15
N PRO A 454 17.94 3.30 26.65
CA PRO A 454 17.02 2.38 27.33
C PRO A 454 16.46 1.24 26.45
N LEU A 455 16.42 1.42 25.12
CA LEU A 455 16.01 0.39 24.16
C LEU A 455 17.22 -0.13 23.40
N ARG A 456 17.26 -1.45 23.21
CA ARG A 456 18.32 -2.17 22.48
C ARG A 456 17.72 -3.17 21.49
N PRO A 457 18.44 -3.53 20.40
CA PRO A 457 17.93 -4.43 19.36
C PRO A 457 17.41 -5.79 19.84
N GLU A 458 17.95 -6.31 20.94
CA GLU A 458 17.54 -7.58 21.58
C GLU A 458 16.16 -7.52 22.26
N HIS A 459 15.68 -6.33 22.62
CA HIS A 459 14.37 -6.13 23.24
C HIS A 459 13.21 -6.28 22.22
N PHE A 460 13.52 -6.26 20.92
CA PHE A 460 12.52 -6.30 19.84
C PHE A 460 12.32 -7.72 19.33
N HIS A 461 11.07 -8.07 19.04
CA HIS A 461 10.75 -9.32 18.35
C HIS A 461 11.48 -9.44 16.99
N PRO A 462 11.81 -10.65 16.53
CA PRO A 462 12.32 -10.88 15.18
C PRO A 462 11.23 -10.62 14.13
N LEU A 463 11.52 -9.81 13.10
CA LEU A 463 10.56 -9.50 12.03
C LEU A 463 10.09 -10.72 11.24
N PHE A 464 11.00 -11.65 10.95
CA PHE A 464 10.64 -12.86 10.22
C PHE A 464 9.73 -13.73 11.08
N TRP A 465 10.17 -14.14 12.27
CA TRP A 465 9.50 -15.15 13.11
C TRP A 465 8.29 -14.67 13.92
N SER A 466 7.91 -13.39 13.82
CA SER A 466 6.86 -12.81 14.64
C SER A 466 5.90 -11.96 13.83
N THR A 467 4.66 -11.93 14.29
CA THR A 467 3.56 -11.06 13.85
C THR A 467 3.41 -9.84 14.77
N SER A 468 4.20 -9.76 15.85
CA SER A 468 4.34 -8.58 16.71
C SER A 468 5.17 -7.50 15.99
N VAL A 469 4.61 -6.95 14.93
CA VAL A 469 5.23 -5.93 14.08
C VAL A 469 4.27 -4.79 13.80
N ASN A 470 4.79 -3.56 13.92
CA ASN A 470 4.08 -2.32 13.63
C ASN A 470 4.66 -1.60 12.41
N ASP A 471 3.93 -0.66 11.86
CA ASP A 471 4.45 0.27 10.85
C ASP A 471 4.54 1.65 11.48
N GLU A 472 5.75 2.13 11.74
CA GLU A 472 6.00 3.48 12.25
C GLU A 472 6.21 4.49 11.10
N GLY A 473 6.42 4.01 9.87
CA GLY A 473 6.61 4.85 8.70
C GLY A 473 7.83 5.76 8.89
N VAL A 474 7.59 7.06 8.92
CA VAL A 474 8.65 8.03 9.28
C VAL A 474 8.59 8.29 10.79
N PRO A 475 9.65 7.94 11.55
CA PRO A 475 9.66 8.13 13.00
C PRO A 475 9.41 9.59 13.39
N SER A 476 8.51 9.78 14.36
CA SER A 476 8.18 11.11 14.90
C SER A 476 8.94 11.39 16.19
N ALA A 477 9.30 12.65 16.43
CA ALA A 477 9.85 13.12 17.70
C ALA A 477 8.87 12.94 18.89
N THR A 478 7.57 12.80 18.60
CA THR A 478 6.49 12.53 19.56
C THR A 478 6.11 11.05 19.63
N GLY A 479 6.76 10.19 18.84
CA GLY A 479 6.51 8.74 18.83
C GLY A 479 7.15 8.04 20.03
N PHE A 480 6.67 6.83 20.33
CA PHE A 480 7.09 6.05 21.50
C PHE A 480 8.62 5.90 21.60
N HIS A 481 9.28 5.45 20.54
CA HIS A 481 10.73 5.22 20.54
C HIS A 481 11.53 6.50 20.82
N ALA A 482 11.14 7.62 20.19
CA ALA A 482 11.80 8.91 20.41
C ALA A 482 11.61 9.41 21.84
N LEU A 483 10.40 9.27 22.41
CA LEU A 483 10.09 9.69 23.78
C LEU A 483 10.83 8.85 24.83
N VAL A 484 11.04 7.56 24.56
CA VAL A 484 11.88 6.70 25.41
C VAL A 484 13.34 7.16 25.37
N GLN A 485 13.89 7.47 24.19
CA GLN A 485 15.27 7.99 24.08
C GLN A 485 15.44 9.38 24.71
N GLN A 486 14.40 10.22 24.68
CA GLN A 486 14.36 11.52 25.37
C GLN A 486 14.21 11.39 26.89
N GLY A 487 14.01 10.19 27.44
CA GLY A 487 13.79 9.97 28.87
C GLY A 487 12.40 10.40 29.37
N LYS A 488 11.45 10.72 28.47
CA LYS A 488 10.07 11.09 28.82
C LYS A 488 9.20 9.88 29.14
N ILE A 489 9.57 8.71 28.60
CA ILE A 489 8.96 7.43 28.96
C ILE A 489 10.03 6.57 29.60
N ARG A 490 9.80 6.16 30.84
CA ARG A 490 10.66 5.17 31.50
C ARG A 490 10.29 3.78 31.01
N VAL A 491 11.28 2.96 30.67
CA VAL A 491 11.06 1.55 30.33
C VAL A 491 11.76 0.65 31.33
N VAL A 492 11.11 -0.47 31.65
CA VAL A 492 11.64 -1.52 32.52
C VAL A 492 11.64 -2.79 31.69
N VAL A 493 12.80 -3.09 31.11
CA VAL A 493 13.00 -4.17 30.14
C VAL A 493 14.41 -4.78 30.30
N PRO A 494 14.56 -6.12 30.17
CA PRO A 494 13.48 -7.11 30.16
C PRO A 494 12.87 -7.27 31.56
N ALA A 495 11.55 -7.21 31.67
CA ALA A 495 10.83 -7.48 32.91
C ALA A 495 9.38 -7.87 32.68
N ARG A 496 8.81 -8.67 33.58
CA ARG A 496 7.36 -8.88 33.67
C ARG A 496 6.89 -8.41 35.03
N LEU A 497 5.66 -7.90 35.10
CA LEU A 497 5.00 -7.74 36.39
C LEU A 497 4.50 -9.09 36.88
N GLN A 498 4.77 -9.38 38.15
CA GLN A 498 4.30 -10.59 38.83
C GLN A 498 3.09 -10.32 39.72
N GLY A 499 2.93 -9.09 40.21
CA GLY A 499 1.82 -8.73 41.10
C GLY A 499 2.00 -7.37 41.76
N PHE A 500 1.32 -7.19 42.88
CA PHE A 500 1.31 -5.95 43.66
C PHE A 500 2.26 -6.04 44.86
N GLY A 501 2.86 -4.92 45.23
CA GLY A 501 3.72 -4.81 46.40
C GLY A 501 2.92 -4.84 47.71
N LYS A 502 3.59 -5.19 48.81
CA LYS A 502 3.00 -5.22 50.16
C LYS A 502 2.75 -3.82 50.75
N ASP A 503 3.30 -2.78 50.13
CA ASP A 503 3.15 -1.38 50.53
C ASP A 503 1.81 -0.76 50.10
N GLY A 504 1.01 -1.46 49.28
CA GLY A 504 -0.29 -1.00 48.79
C GLY A 504 -0.20 0.10 47.73
N VAL A 505 0.99 0.49 47.27
CA VAL A 505 1.19 1.59 46.32
C VAL A 505 2.13 1.25 45.17
N SER A 506 2.75 0.07 45.19
CA SER A 506 3.64 -0.39 44.14
C SER A 506 3.18 -1.66 43.44
N VAL A 507 3.72 -1.87 42.24
CA VAL A 507 3.71 -3.14 41.52
C VAL A 507 5.12 -3.73 41.50
N VAL A 508 5.21 -5.06 41.47
CA VAL A 508 6.47 -5.78 41.60
C VAL A 508 6.75 -6.58 40.33
N THR A 509 7.98 -6.46 39.84
CA THR A 509 8.47 -7.24 38.69
C THR A 509 8.98 -8.62 39.12
N THR A 510 9.13 -9.52 38.15
CA THR A 510 9.72 -10.86 38.34
C THR A 510 11.16 -10.85 38.85
N ASP A 511 11.88 -9.75 38.65
CA ASP A 511 13.22 -9.52 39.20
C ASP A 511 13.20 -8.67 40.48
N TRP A 512 12.05 -8.65 41.17
CA TRP A 512 11.85 -8.05 42.49
C TRP A 512 12.03 -6.53 42.58
N ARG A 513 11.96 -5.80 41.46
CA ARG A 513 11.91 -4.34 41.47
C ARG A 513 10.51 -3.88 41.86
N SER A 514 10.43 -2.96 42.80
CA SER A 514 9.18 -2.26 43.17
C SER A 514 9.05 -0.97 42.37
N ILE A 515 7.89 -0.77 41.75
CA ILE A 515 7.57 0.39 40.91
C ILE A 515 6.29 1.03 41.47
N PRO A 516 6.35 2.28 41.95
CA PRO A 516 5.15 3.01 42.37
C PRO A 516 4.15 3.16 41.23
N ALA A 517 2.86 2.96 41.52
CA ALA A 517 1.78 3.06 40.53
C ALA A 517 0.48 3.56 41.17
N ASP A 518 -0.02 4.69 40.69
CA ASP A 518 -1.38 5.15 40.97
C ASP A 518 -2.38 4.57 39.97
N ILE A 519 -1.92 4.27 38.76
CA ILE A 519 -2.69 3.61 37.71
C ILE A 519 -1.84 2.52 37.07
N LEU A 520 -2.38 1.31 37.04
CA LEU A 520 -1.88 0.17 36.30
C LEU A 520 -2.72 -0.01 35.02
N LEU A 521 -2.12 0.31 33.88
CA LEU A 521 -2.71 0.12 32.55
C LEU A 521 -2.27 -1.22 31.96
N LEU A 522 -3.23 -2.12 31.76
CA LEU A 522 -2.97 -3.45 31.19
C LEU A 522 -3.15 -3.42 29.67
N ALA A 523 -2.04 -3.41 28.94
CA ALA A 523 -1.99 -3.62 27.49
C ALA A 523 -1.60 -5.08 27.19
N THR A 524 -2.30 -6.01 27.86
CA THR A 524 -2.00 -7.45 27.91
C THR A 524 -2.74 -8.28 26.85
N GLY A 525 -3.35 -7.62 25.87
CA GLY A 525 -4.02 -8.25 24.74
C GLY A 525 -5.49 -8.62 25.02
N TYR A 526 -6.03 -9.49 24.17
CA TYR A 526 -7.46 -9.85 24.16
C TYR A 526 -7.61 -11.35 23.97
N GLN A 527 -8.69 -11.93 24.47
CA GLN A 527 -9.04 -13.33 24.25
C GLN A 527 -10.27 -13.44 23.34
N SER A 528 -10.54 -14.63 22.83
CA SER A 528 -11.72 -14.88 22.01
C SER A 528 -13.02 -14.65 22.79
N SER A 529 -14.04 -14.12 22.12
CA SER A 529 -15.41 -14.02 22.67
C SER A 529 -16.27 -15.25 22.32
N TRP A 530 -15.75 -16.22 21.57
CA TRP A 530 -16.57 -17.27 20.97
C TRP A 530 -17.07 -18.30 21.99
N ALA A 531 -16.27 -18.58 23.02
CA ALA A 531 -16.63 -19.58 24.03
C ALA A 531 -17.93 -19.25 24.78
N SER A 532 -18.28 -17.96 24.92
CA SER A 532 -19.52 -17.53 25.57
C SER A 532 -20.70 -17.43 24.60
N LEU A 533 -20.48 -17.45 23.28
CA LEU A 533 -21.54 -17.24 22.30
C LEU A 533 -22.27 -18.53 21.93
N PHE A 534 -21.64 -19.70 22.06
CA PHE A 534 -22.22 -20.98 21.66
C PHE A 534 -22.39 -21.87 22.89
N ASP A 535 -23.51 -22.59 22.97
CA ASP A 535 -23.59 -23.71 23.90
C ASP A 535 -22.66 -24.86 23.45
N GLU A 536 -22.33 -25.75 24.39
CA GLU A 536 -21.37 -26.82 24.14
C GLU A 536 -21.79 -27.75 23.00
N GLN A 537 -23.09 -28.01 22.87
CA GLN A 537 -23.64 -28.85 21.81
C GLN A 537 -23.45 -28.21 20.43
N THR A 538 -23.84 -26.94 20.28
CA THR A 538 -23.70 -26.17 19.05
C THR A 538 -22.22 -26.02 18.70
N ALA A 539 -21.37 -25.63 19.66
CA ALA A 539 -19.94 -25.50 19.42
C ALA A 539 -19.31 -26.81 18.92
N ARG A 540 -19.68 -27.96 19.51
CA ARG A 540 -19.17 -29.27 19.07
C ARG A 540 -19.70 -29.69 17.70
N SER A 541 -20.96 -29.39 17.40
CA SER A 541 -21.62 -29.78 16.14
C SER A 541 -21.06 -29.04 14.94
N ILE A 542 -20.80 -27.74 15.09
CA ILE A 542 -20.23 -26.92 14.00
C ILE A 542 -18.70 -26.98 13.96
N GLY A 543 -18.04 -27.57 14.95
CA GLY A 543 -16.57 -27.69 14.97
C GLY A 543 -15.86 -26.46 15.55
N MET A 544 -16.56 -25.68 16.37
CA MET A 544 -16.01 -24.54 17.11
C MET A 544 -15.48 -24.90 18.50
N ALA A 545 -15.79 -26.10 19.00
CA ALA A 545 -15.26 -26.61 20.26
C ALA A 545 -13.73 -26.83 20.16
N PRO A 546 -12.91 -26.20 21.03
CA PRO A 546 -11.46 -26.31 20.94
C PRO A 546 -10.96 -27.74 21.19
N THR A 547 -10.10 -28.23 20.32
CA THR A 547 -9.47 -29.56 20.39
C THR A 547 -7.97 -29.42 20.64
N MET A 548 -7.36 -30.43 21.26
CA MET A 548 -5.91 -30.44 21.47
C MET A 548 -5.21 -30.62 20.13
N LEU A 549 -4.34 -29.68 19.75
CA LEU A 549 -3.52 -29.84 18.56
C LEU A 549 -2.44 -30.89 18.84
N LYS A 550 -2.35 -31.91 17.99
CA LYS A 550 -1.25 -32.89 18.00
C LYS A 550 -0.21 -32.46 16.97
N PHE A 551 0.94 -32.01 17.44
CA PHE A 551 2.08 -31.75 16.58
C PHE A 551 2.81 -33.04 16.23
N PRO A 552 3.38 -33.14 15.03
CA PRO A 552 4.39 -34.15 14.78
C PRO A 552 5.57 -33.91 15.73
N GLY A 553 5.96 -34.94 16.47
CA GLY A 553 7.07 -34.85 17.42
C GLY A 553 8.44 -35.13 16.81
N ASP A 554 8.47 -35.59 15.56
CA ASP A 554 9.66 -35.97 14.81
C ASP A 554 10.08 -34.88 13.80
N GLU A 555 11.40 -34.75 13.60
CA GLU A 555 12.00 -33.73 12.73
C GLU A 555 11.59 -33.87 11.25
N GLU A 556 11.32 -35.10 10.79
CA GLU A 556 10.95 -35.39 9.41
C GLU A 556 9.58 -34.80 9.06
N SER A 557 8.60 -34.98 9.94
CA SER A 557 7.27 -34.41 9.78
C SER A 557 7.24 -32.89 9.94
N GLU A 558 8.06 -32.31 10.84
CA GLU A 558 8.25 -30.84 10.89
C GLU A 558 8.87 -30.30 9.60
N ALA A 559 9.86 -30.99 9.03
CA ALA A 559 10.49 -30.60 7.76
C ALA A 559 9.53 -30.72 6.57
N ALA A 560 8.63 -31.71 6.57
CA ALA A 560 7.59 -31.85 5.56
C ALA A 560 6.56 -30.70 5.61
N LEU A 561 6.19 -30.26 6.82
CA LEU A 561 5.28 -29.13 7.02
C LEU A 561 5.95 -27.78 6.71
N PHE A 562 7.25 -27.67 6.94
CA PHE A 562 8.00 -26.43 6.76
C PHE A 562 9.11 -26.63 5.70
N PRO A 563 8.77 -26.56 4.39
CA PRO A 563 9.71 -26.85 3.31
C PRO A 563 10.84 -25.83 3.17
N HIS A 564 10.94 -24.88 4.09
CA HIS A 564 11.88 -23.79 4.03
C HIS A 564 13.20 -24.23 4.67
N ARG A 565 14.29 -24.07 3.92
CA ARG A 565 15.63 -24.13 4.47
C ARG A 565 15.86 -22.85 5.26
N LEU A 566 16.14 -22.96 6.55
CA LEU A 566 16.32 -21.78 7.41
C LEU A 566 17.80 -21.50 7.61
N VAL A 567 18.16 -20.22 7.52
CA VAL A 567 19.47 -19.70 7.92
C VAL A 567 19.20 -18.78 9.11
N GLY A 568 19.69 -19.15 10.29
CA GLY A 568 19.48 -18.41 11.54
C GLY A 568 18.71 -19.20 12.60
N ALA A 569 18.86 -18.80 13.87
CA ALA A 569 18.24 -19.49 14.99
C ALA A 569 16.72 -19.25 15.02
N LYS A 570 15.94 -20.34 15.05
CA LYS A 570 14.52 -20.30 15.43
C LYS A 570 14.44 -19.81 16.89
N PRO A 571 13.57 -18.85 17.22
CA PRO A 571 13.36 -18.48 18.61
C PRO A 571 13.05 -19.72 19.44
N GLN A 572 13.62 -19.81 20.65
CA GLN A 572 13.24 -20.88 21.57
C GLN A 572 11.75 -20.75 21.88
N ALA A 573 10.98 -21.77 21.53
CA ALA A 573 9.59 -21.87 21.94
C ALA A 573 9.53 -21.89 23.48
N ARG A 574 8.47 -21.30 24.05
CA ARG A 574 8.22 -21.39 25.51
C ARG A 574 8.18 -22.87 25.96
N PRO A 575 8.50 -23.16 27.24
CA PRO A 575 8.63 -24.53 27.75
C PRO A 575 7.44 -25.43 27.40
N ALA A 576 7.75 -26.70 27.13
CA ALA A 576 6.92 -27.69 26.45
C ALA A 576 5.53 -27.99 27.05
N ALA A 577 5.20 -27.54 28.26
CA ALA A 577 3.86 -27.70 28.84
C ALA A 577 2.80 -26.83 28.14
N GLU A 578 3.21 -25.74 27.48
CA GLU A 578 2.34 -24.82 26.72
C GLU A 578 2.25 -25.15 25.21
N LYS A 579 2.97 -26.19 24.73
CA LYS A 579 3.01 -26.55 23.31
C LYS A 579 1.71 -27.13 22.77
N PHE A 580 0.83 -27.65 23.64
CA PHE A 580 -0.46 -28.19 23.22
C PHE A 580 -1.54 -27.11 23.35
N GLY A 581 -1.61 -26.23 22.35
CA GLY A 581 -2.71 -25.29 22.23
C GLY A 581 -4.02 -26.02 21.98
N ARG A 582 -5.09 -25.58 22.65
CA ARG A 582 -6.44 -25.88 22.18
C ARG A 582 -6.68 -25.02 20.94
N ALA A 583 -6.94 -25.63 19.80
CA ALA A 583 -7.19 -24.93 18.54
C ALA A 583 -8.60 -25.26 18.03
N THR A 584 -9.13 -24.35 17.23
CA THR A 584 -10.38 -24.57 16.50
C THR A 584 -10.05 -24.75 15.02
N HIS A 585 -10.40 -25.92 14.48
CA HIS A 585 -10.12 -26.32 13.10
C HIS A 585 -11.01 -25.56 12.11
N ILE A 586 -10.54 -24.40 11.66
CA ILE A 586 -11.28 -23.51 10.76
C ILE A 586 -10.59 -23.48 9.40
N TYR A 587 -11.23 -24.11 8.42
CA TYR A 587 -10.78 -24.13 7.03
C TYR A 587 -10.64 -22.70 6.49
N GLN A 588 -9.44 -22.38 5.98
CA GLN A 588 -9.04 -21.06 5.50
C GLN A 588 -9.23 -19.90 6.50
N GLY A 589 -9.48 -20.18 7.78
CA GLY A 589 -9.91 -19.16 8.75
C GLY A 589 -11.33 -18.61 8.51
N ILE A 590 -12.12 -19.23 7.63
CA ILE A 590 -13.46 -18.77 7.23
C ILE A 590 -14.55 -19.73 7.74
N VAL A 591 -14.38 -21.05 7.59
CA VAL A 591 -15.44 -22.02 7.89
C VAL A 591 -14.94 -23.09 8.85
N PRO A 592 -15.58 -23.29 10.01
CA PRO A 592 -15.30 -24.44 10.86
C PRO A 592 -15.41 -25.75 10.07
N SER A 593 -14.42 -26.64 10.18
CA SER A 593 -14.30 -27.81 9.28
C SER A 593 -15.57 -28.66 9.23
N LYS A 594 -16.23 -28.88 10.37
CA LYS A 594 -17.49 -29.64 10.46
C LYS A 594 -18.69 -28.98 9.78
N ASN A 595 -18.61 -27.68 9.53
CA ASN A 595 -19.67 -26.93 8.88
C ASN A 595 -19.52 -26.88 7.35
N ILE A 596 -18.41 -27.33 6.77
CA ILE A 596 -18.07 -27.13 5.35
C ILE A 596 -19.16 -27.62 4.38
N ALA A 597 -19.87 -28.70 4.72
CA ALA A 597 -20.94 -29.25 3.89
C ALA A 597 -22.29 -28.54 4.08
N ARG A 598 -22.51 -27.88 5.23
CA ARG A 598 -23.80 -27.29 5.61
C ARG A 598 -24.06 -25.92 4.98
N ARG A 599 -23.00 -25.15 4.68
CA ARG A 599 -23.08 -23.87 3.95
C ARG A 599 -23.97 -22.80 4.57
N ASP A 600 -24.04 -22.80 5.90
CA ASP A 600 -24.94 -21.92 6.67
C ASP A 600 -24.24 -21.17 7.82
N PHE A 601 -22.93 -21.38 8.02
CA PHE A 601 -22.12 -20.67 9.00
C PHE A 601 -20.74 -20.35 8.42
N ALA A 602 -20.29 -19.12 8.64
CA ALA A 602 -18.96 -18.65 8.27
C ALA A 602 -18.44 -17.59 9.26
N ILE A 603 -17.17 -17.25 9.15
CA ILE A 603 -16.45 -16.31 9.99
C ILE A 603 -15.72 -15.33 9.07
N ASN A 604 -15.83 -14.03 9.33
CA ASN A 604 -14.99 -13.01 8.70
C ASN A 604 -14.34 -12.13 9.76
N GLY A 605 -13.11 -11.70 9.53
CA GLY A 605 -12.30 -10.97 10.51
C GLY A 605 -11.50 -11.84 11.48
N ALA A 606 -11.51 -13.17 11.30
CA ALA A 606 -10.63 -14.11 12.01
C ALA A 606 -9.29 -14.37 11.29
N VAL A 607 -9.09 -13.77 10.11
CA VAL A 607 -7.81 -13.82 9.40
C VAL A 607 -6.99 -12.59 9.76
N PHE A 608 -5.86 -12.79 10.43
CA PHE A 608 -4.95 -11.71 10.79
C PHE A 608 -4.05 -11.34 9.60
N THR A 609 -4.11 -10.09 9.16
CA THR A 609 -3.48 -9.61 7.90
C THR A 609 -3.06 -8.14 8.00
N THR A 610 -2.06 -7.73 7.20
CA THR A 610 -1.73 -6.31 7.05
C THR A 610 -2.62 -5.57 6.04
N ASN A 611 -3.26 -6.25 5.09
CA ASN A 611 -4.22 -5.61 4.16
C ASN A 611 -5.64 -6.04 4.47
N ILE A 612 -6.23 -5.35 5.46
CA ILE A 612 -7.49 -5.73 6.08
C ILE A 612 -8.68 -5.53 5.14
N GLY A 613 -8.73 -4.38 4.45
CA GLY A 613 -9.83 -4.01 3.55
C GLY A 613 -10.00 -5.03 2.44
N TYR A 614 -8.95 -5.20 1.63
CA TYR A 614 -8.98 -6.10 0.48
C TYR A 614 -9.17 -7.56 0.88
N THR A 615 -8.47 -8.03 1.92
CA THR A 615 -8.56 -9.44 2.34
C THR A 615 -9.96 -9.78 2.84
N TRP A 616 -10.56 -8.96 3.71
CA TRP A 616 -11.89 -9.24 4.26
C TRP A 616 -13.00 -9.08 3.22
N GLU A 617 -12.81 -8.25 2.19
CA GLU A 617 -13.71 -8.17 1.05
C GLU A 617 -13.65 -9.43 0.17
N VAL A 618 -12.45 -9.95 -0.14
CA VAL A 618 -12.31 -11.23 -0.85
C VAL A 618 -12.92 -12.38 -0.04
N VAL A 619 -12.72 -12.39 1.28
CA VAL A 619 -13.38 -13.36 2.18
C VAL A 619 -14.91 -13.21 2.12
N ALA A 620 -15.44 -11.99 2.06
CA ALA A 620 -16.89 -11.76 1.94
C ALA A 620 -17.47 -12.35 0.64
N HIS A 621 -16.80 -12.17 -0.50
CA HIS A 621 -17.20 -12.80 -1.77
C HIS A 621 -17.10 -14.32 -1.72
N TRP A 622 -16.07 -14.85 -1.07
CA TRP A 622 -15.92 -16.29 -0.86
C TRP A 622 -17.07 -16.84 0.00
N ILE A 623 -17.44 -16.16 1.09
CA ILE A 623 -18.58 -16.51 1.96
C ILE A 623 -19.89 -16.48 1.17
N SER A 624 -20.09 -15.47 0.33
CA SER A 624 -21.27 -15.35 -0.53
C SER A 624 -21.39 -16.57 -1.46
N SER A 625 -20.32 -16.88 -2.20
CA SER A 625 -20.24 -18.06 -3.08
C SER A 625 -20.49 -19.36 -2.31
N TYR A 626 -19.94 -19.44 -1.09
CA TYR A 626 -20.10 -20.59 -0.20
C TYR A 626 -21.56 -20.79 0.21
N PHE A 627 -22.25 -19.72 0.62
CA PHE A 627 -23.67 -19.73 1.01
C PHE A 627 -24.63 -19.95 -0.15
N LEU A 628 -24.29 -19.46 -1.35
CA LEU A 628 -25.05 -19.70 -2.59
C LEU A 628 -24.86 -21.12 -3.13
N ASN A 629 -23.96 -21.92 -2.53
CA ASN A 629 -23.56 -23.23 -3.03
C ASN A 629 -23.11 -23.14 -4.49
N ASP A 630 -22.26 -22.16 -4.79
CA ASP A 630 -21.74 -21.94 -6.14
C ASP A 630 -21.00 -23.21 -6.62
N PRO A 631 -21.39 -23.81 -7.75
CA PRO A 631 -20.76 -25.02 -8.28
C PRO A 631 -19.31 -24.80 -8.71
N SER A 632 -18.88 -23.56 -8.93
CA SER A 632 -17.51 -23.21 -9.26
C SER A 632 -16.61 -23.09 -8.04
N LEU A 633 -17.18 -22.93 -6.84
CA LEU A 633 -16.41 -22.81 -5.61
C LEU A 633 -15.78 -24.15 -5.20
N ARG A 634 -14.45 -24.18 -5.23
CA ARG A 634 -13.65 -25.33 -4.79
C ARG A 634 -13.52 -25.32 -3.28
N VAL A 635 -14.20 -26.25 -2.64
CA VAL A 635 -14.05 -26.53 -1.21
C VAL A 635 -13.91 -28.04 -1.00
N PRO A 636 -13.33 -28.47 0.14
CA PRO A 636 -13.31 -29.88 0.51
C PRO A 636 -14.71 -30.47 0.49
N ALA A 637 -14.83 -31.71 -0.01
CA ALA A 637 -16.13 -32.35 -0.16
C ALA A 637 -16.69 -32.85 1.17
N THR A 638 -15.82 -33.13 2.15
CA THR A 638 -16.20 -33.65 3.46
C THR A 638 -15.58 -32.84 4.61
N PRO A 639 -16.22 -32.85 5.80
CA PRO A 639 -15.65 -32.31 7.03
C PRO A 639 -14.25 -32.79 7.34
N GLU A 640 -13.96 -34.06 7.11
CA GLU A 640 -12.67 -34.70 7.43
C GLU A 640 -11.55 -34.12 6.57
N GLN A 641 -11.81 -33.93 5.27
CA GLN A 641 -10.86 -33.28 4.36
C GLN A 641 -10.62 -31.81 4.75
N ALA A 642 -11.67 -31.09 5.13
CA ALA A 642 -11.53 -29.71 5.60
C ALA A 642 -10.73 -29.64 6.91
N GLU A 643 -10.93 -30.59 7.82
CA GLU A 643 -10.22 -30.69 9.08
C GLU A 643 -8.73 -31.04 8.88
N GLU A 644 -8.41 -31.92 7.94
CA GLU A 644 -7.02 -32.26 7.59
C GLU A 644 -6.26 -31.04 7.06
N VAL A 645 -6.89 -30.26 6.17
CA VAL A 645 -6.28 -29.02 5.66
C VAL A 645 -6.11 -28.00 6.79
N ALA A 646 -7.13 -27.78 7.61
CA ALA A 646 -7.07 -26.84 8.72
C ALA A 646 -5.97 -27.20 9.73
N LYS A 647 -5.84 -28.48 10.12
CA LYS A 647 -4.78 -28.96 11.01
C LYS A 647 -3.39 -28.76 10.41
N THR A 648 -3.25 -28.97 9.10
CA THR A 648 -1.99 -28.76 8.39
C THR A 648 -1.60 -27.28 8.39
N ASP A 649 -2.55 -26.40 8.11
CA ASP A 649 -2.35 -24.95 8.18
C ASP A 649 -1.97 -24.53 9.61
N GLU A 650 -2.72 -24.97 10.62
CA GLU A 650 -2.44 -24.71 12.04
C GLU A 650 -1.02 -25.15 12.43
N ALA A 651 -0.64 -26.39 12.08
CA ALA A 651 0.68 -26.91 12.39
C ALA A 651 1.79 -26.06 11.75
N TRP A 652 1.61 -25.64 10.49
CA TRP A 652 2.52 -24.71 9.83
C TRP A 652 2.58 -23.36 10.55
N MET A 653 1.42 -22.83 10.97
CA MET A 653 1.34 -21.53 11.64
C MET A 653 2.11 -21.50 12.95
N HIS A 654 2.05 -22.57 13.72
CA HIS A 654 2.81 -22.75 14.94
C HIS A 654 4.31 -22.87 14.72
N LEU A 655 4.75 -23.54 13.66
CA LEU A 655 6.16 -23.59 13.29
C LEU A 655 6.65 -22.22 12.82
N ARG A 656 5.81 -21.49 12.08
CA ARG A 656 6.12 -20.19 11.50
C ARG A 656 6.10 -19.05 12.51
N TYR A 657 5.18 -19.08 13.47
CA TYR A 657 4.97 -18.05 14.49
C TYR A 657 4.80 -18.68 15.89
N PRO A 658 5.90 -19.15 16.51
CA PRO A 658 5.84 -19.95 17.72
C PRO A 658 5.25 -19.21 18.94
N ASP A 659 5.23 -17.88 18.93
CA ASP A 659 4.72 -17.07 20.04
C ASP A 659 3.24 -16.64 19.88
N TRP A 660 2.57 -16.95 18.76
CA TRP A 660 1.30 -16.29 18.40
C TRP A 660 0.04 -16.88 19.02
N LEU A 661 -0.06 -18.21 19.17
CA LEU A 661 -1.30 -18.84 19.67
C LEU A 661 -1.73 -18.39 21.07
N HIS A 662 -0.80 -17.83 21.85
CA HIS A 662 -1.11 -17.25 23.15
C HIS A 662 -1.77 -15.87 23.07
N VAL A 663 -1.90 -15.27 21.88
CA VAL A 663 -2.43 -13.92 21.71
C VAL A 663 -3.95 -13.93 21.71
N ASN A 664 -4.60 -14.74 20.86
CA ASN A 664 -6.06 -14.88 20.81
C ASN A 664 -6.47 -16.19 20.09
N GLU A 665 -7.38 -16.95 20.69
CA GLU A 665 -7.87 -18.24 20.16
C GLU A 665 -8.67 -18.09 18.85
N SER A 666 -9.25 -16.91 18.58
CA SER A 666 -9.97 -16.62 17.34
C SER A 666 -9.08 -16.56 16.09
N TYR A 667 -7.75 -16.48 16.27
CA TYR A 667 -6.77 -16.48 15.18
C TYR A 667 -6.00 -17.81 15.11
N SER A 668 -6.59 -18.91 15.60
CA SER A 668 -5.90 -20.19 15.76
C SER A 668 -5.51 -20.86 14.45
N SER A 669 -6.30 -20.65 13.40
CA SER A 669 -6.19 -21.44 12.16
C SER A 669 -5.37 -20.80 11.06
N LEU A 670 -5.41 -19.46 10.92
CA LEU A 670 -4.77 -18.79 9.80
C LEU A 670 -4.30 -17.36 10.13
N ILE A 671 -3.03 -17.11 9.85
CA ILE A 671 -2.44 -15.78 9.83
C ILE A 671 -1.83 -15.54 8.45
N ALA A 672 -2.39 -14.57 7.74
CA ALA A 672 -1.90 -14.09 6.45
C ALA A 672 -1.27 -12.71 6.61
N PHE A 673 -0.36 -12.54 7.58
CA PHE A 673 0.19 -11.24 7.95
C PHE A 673 0.96 -10.59 6.79
N TRP A 674 2.14 -11.12 6.45
CA TRP A 674 2.88 -10.70 5.27
C TRP A 674 2.39 -11.39 3.99
N THR A 675 1.74 -12.55 4.10
CA THR A 675 1.35 -13.42 2.99
C THR A 675 -0.10 -13.21 2.54
N TRP A 676 -0.69 -12.05 2.86
CA TRP A 676 -2.05 -11.73 2.45
C TRP A 676 -2.28 -11.83 0.93
N PRO A 677 -1.34 -11.47 0.03
CA PRO A 677 -1.58 -11.61 -1.41
C PRO A 677 -1.71 -13.07 -1.83
N GLN A 678 -0.85 -13.96 -1.30
CA GLN A 678 -0.96 -15.39 -1.59
C GLN A 678 -2.27 -15.98 -1.05
N TYR A 679 -2.69 -15.54 0.13
CA TYR A 679 -3.96 -15.97 0.70
C TYR A 679 -5.15 -15.50 -0.15
N THR A 680 -5.21 -14.23 -0.54
CA THR A 680 -6.29 -13.74 -1.41
C THR A 680 -6.26 -14.41 -2.78
N ASP A 681 -5.08 -14.67 -3.35
CA ASP A 681 -4.94 -15.40 -4.62
C ASP A 681 -5.50 -16.83 -4.50
N GLN A 682 -5.32 -17.48 -3.34
CA GLN A 682 -5.89 -18.80 -3.08
C GLN A 682 -7.42 -18.74 -3.03
N LEU A 683 -8.00 -17.79 -2.30
CA LEU A 683 -9.46 -17.64 -2.24
C LEU A 683 -10.08 -17.30 -3.61
N LEU A 684 -9.41 -16.46 -4.40
CA LEU A 684 -9.81 -16.16 -5.78
C LEU A 684 -9.71 -17.39 -6.68
N GLN A 685 -8.69 -18.23 -6.50
CA GLN A 685 -8.56 -19.52 -7.20
C GLN A 685 -9.67 -20.50 -6.80
N ASP A 686 -10.08 -20.50 -5.53
CA ASP A 686 -11.19 -21.32 -5.06
C ASP A 686 -12.50 -20.92 -5.76
N MET A 687 -12.73 -19.63 -6.02
CA MET A 687 -13.93 -19.12 -6.71
C MET A 687 -13.87 -19.21 -8.25
N ALA A 688 -12.72 -19.53 -8.87
CA ALA A 688 -12.57 -19.53 -10.32
C ALA A 688 -12.85 -20.91 -10.98
N GLN A 689 -13.79 -20.95 -11.95
CA GLN A 689 -14.01 -22.10 -12.84
C GLN A 689 -12.77 -22.34 -13.70
N ASN A 690 -12.08 -23.49 -13.58
CA ASN A 690 -11.04 -24.13 -14.45
C ASN A 690 -10.08 -23.29 -15.33
N HIS A 691 -10.14 -21.97 -15.27
CA HIS A 691 -9.18 -21.04 -15.76
C HIS A 691 -8.20 -20.87 -14.62
N PRO A 692 -6.89 -21.10 -14.84
CA PRO A 692 -5.92 -20.61 -13.87
C PRO A 692 -6.26 -19.14 -13.66
N VAL A 693 -6.61 -18.76 -12.42
CA VAL A 693 -6.44 -17.35 -12.03
C VAL A 693 -5.03 -17.05 -12.47
N VAL A 694 -4.91 -16.12 -13.42
CA VAL A 694 -3.62 -15.67 -13.92
C VAL A 694 -2.91 -15.13 -12.70
N ARG A 695 -2.09 -16.01 -12.09
CA ARG A 695 -1.14 -15.64 -11.08
C ARG A 695 -0.35 -14.54 -11.75
N THR A 696 -0.35 -13.34 -11.20
CA THR A 696 0.48 -12.23 -11.67
C THR A 696 1.94 -12.59 -11.43
N THR A 697 2.42 -13.50 -12.26
CA THR A 697 3.77 -13.67 -12.76
C THR A 697 3.61 -13.72 -14.28
N GLY A 698 3.15 -12.60 -14.87
CA GLY A 698 3.02 -12.39 -16.31
C GLY A 698 1.79 -13.04 -16.98
N SER A 699 1.16 -12.27 -17.88
CA SER A 699 0.16 -12.62 -18.90
C SER A 699 -1.33 -12.84 -18.52
N ASN A 700 -2.08 -11.72 -18.58
CA ASN A 700 -3.46 -11.54 -19.06
C ASN A 700 -4.67 -12.26 -18.43
N SER A 701 -5.32 -11.62 -17.44
CA SER A 701 -6.74 -11.24 -17.53
C SER A 701 -7.11 -10.16 -16.49
N SER A 702 -8.00 -9.27 -16.90
CA SER A 702 -8.22 -7.90 -16.41
C SER A 702 -8.96 -7.79 -15.07
N ILE A 703 -8.27 -7.27 -14.04
CA ILE A 703 -8.71 -6.24 -13.08
C ILE A 703 -7.42 -5.66 -12.46
N GLY A 704 -7.13 -4.39 -12.74
CA GLY A 704 -6.17 -3.58 -11.98
C GLY A 704 -4.67 -3.91 -12.13
N SER A 705 -4.16 -4.07 -13.35
CA SER A 705 -2.72 -4.19 -13.59
C SER A 705 -2.25 -3.38 -14.79
N GLU A 706 -1.57 -2.25 -14.57
CA GLU A 706 -0.71 -1.65 -15.60
C GLU A 706 0.40 -0.80 -14.96
N SER A 707 1.41 -1.48 -14.39
CA SER A 707 2.80 -0.99 -14.28
C SER A 707 3.78 -2.08 -13.79
N PHE A 708 3.68 -3.32 -14.27
CA PHE A 708 4.55 -4.43 -13.81
C PHE A 708 4.79 -5.49 -14.89
N GLU A 709 5.26 -5.12 -16.08
CA GLU A 709 5.89 -6.07 -17.02
C GLU A 709 7.15 -5.45 -17.63
N GLU A 710 8.29 -5.56 -16.93
CA GLU A 710 9.61 -5.43 -17.59
C GLU A 710 10.78 -6.07 -16.80
N LEU A 711 10.55 -7.20 -16.12
CA LEU A 711 11.60 -7.86 -15.31
C LEU A 711 11.74 -9.39 -15.47
N THR A 712 11.03 -10.08 -16.37
CA THR A 712 11.05 -11.57 -16.39
C THR A 712 11.28 -12.28 -17.73
N ALA A 713 11.61 -11.59 -18.83
CA ALA A 713 11.88 -12.26 -20.11
C ALA A 713 13.36 -12.17 -20.53
N SER A 714 14.17 -13.17 -20.19
CA SER A 714 15.45 -13.46 -20.88
C SER A 714 15.76 -14.96 -20.85
N PRO A 715 16.35 -15.55 -21.91
CA PRO A 715 16.62 -16.99 -21.99
C PRO A 715 17.79 -17.42 -21.09
N PRO A 716 17.98 -18.72 -20.84
CA PRO A 716 18.97 -19.23 -19.89
C PRO A 716 20.38 -19.08 -20.47
N GLY A 717 21.18 -18.17 -19.90
CA GLY A 717 22.56 -17.97 -20.37
C GLY A 717 23.46 -17.07 -19.54
N ASP A 718 22.95 -16.18 -18.68
CA ASP A 718 23.81 -15.22 -17.96
C ASP A 718 23.44 -15.06 -16.48
N TRP A 719 23.88 -16.03 -15.67
CA TRP A 719 23.67 -16.05 -14.22
C TRP A 719 24.52 -15.01 -13.46
N GLY A 720 25.54 -14.42 -14.09
CA GLY A 720 26.38 -13.37 -13.48
C GLY A 720 25.71 -12.00 -13.35
N HIS A 721 24.74 -11.68 -14.22
CA HIS A 721 24.18 -10.33 -14.35
C HIS A 721 23.01 -10.05 -13.37
N TRP A 722 22.35 -11.10 -12.86
CA TRP A 722 21.27 -10.99 -11.88
C TRP A 722 21.78 -10.81 -10.45
N ALA A 723 22.86 -11.54 -10.11
CA ALA A 723 23.56 -11.36 -8.84
C ALA A 723 24.14 -9.95 -8.72
N SER A 724 24.68 -9.38 -9.81
CA SER A 724 25.25 -8.03 -9.79
C SER A 724 24.18 -6.93 -9.61
N LYS A 725 22.97 -7.05 -10.18
CA LYS A 725 21.91 -6.03 -10.02
C LYS A 725 21.26 -6.03 -8.63
N LEU A 726 21.02 -7.20 -8.05
CA LEU A 726 20.50 -7.31 -6.68
C LEU A 726 21.57 -6.87 -5.67
N CYS A 727 22.82 -7.24 -5.91
CA CYS A 727 23.97 -6.78 -5.13
C CYS A 727 24.20 -5.28 -5.32
N LEU A 728 23.99 -4.69 -6.50
CA LEU A 728 24.11 -3.23 -6.73
C LEU A 728 23.00 -2.45 -5.99
N CYS A 729 21.76 -2.94 -5.94
CA CYS A 729 20.71 -2.29 -5.14
C CYS A 729 20.95 -2.41 -3.62
N LEU A 730 21.57 -3.50 -3.17
CA LEU A 730 22.04 -3.66 -1.79
C LEU A 730 23.28 -2.79 -1.51
N ILE A 731 24.21 -2.70 -2.45
CA ILE A 731 25.44 -1.88 -2.38
C ILE A 731 25.12 -0.39 -2.44
N LEU A 732 24.08 0.05 -3.18
CA LEU A 732 23.67 1.45 -3.23
C LEU A 732 23.05 1.91 -1.90
N ASN A 733 22.38 1.02 -1.15
CA ASN A 733 22.00 1.30 0.25
C ASN A 733 23.19 1.22 1.23
N ILE A 734 24.20 0.39 0.95
CA ILE A 734 25.45 0.31 1.74
C ILE A 734 26.34 1.53 1.48
N ALA A 735 26.34 2.09 0.27
CA ALA A 735 27.16 3.24 -0.10
C ALA A 735 26.76 4.50 0.68
N ASP A 736 25.46 4.73 0.88
CA ASP A 736 24.98 5.86 1.71
C ASP A 736 25.31 5.68 3.20
N VAL A 737 25.36 4.44 3.70
CA VAL A 737 25.77 4.13 5.08
C VAL A 737 27.30 4.20 5.26
N THR A 738 28.07 3.87 4.23
CA THR A 738 29.55 3.85 4.29
C THR A 738 30.13 5.26 4.05
N TYR A 739 29.50 6.09 3.22
CA TYR A 739 29.95 7.47 2.97
C TYR A 739 29.78 8.37 4.20
N PHE A 740 28.82 8.08 5.08
CA PHE A 740 28.60 8.85 6.31
C PHE A 740 29.49 8.41 7.49
N ILE A 741 30.15 7.24 7.41
CA ILE A 741 31.05 6.72 8.46
C ILE A 741 32.47 7.30 8.34
N LEU A 742 32.83 7.95 7.22
CA LEU A 742 34.22 8.33 6.93
C LEU A 742 34.54 9.83 6.87
N ASP A 743 33.64 10.74 7.27
CA ASP A 743 34.00 12.16 7.32
C ASP A 743 33.50 12.91 8.58
N PHE A 744 34.44 13.11 9.51
CA PHE A 744 34.47 14.24 10.44
C PHE A 744 35.73 15.03 10.04
N PRO A 745 35.70 16.38 9.94
CA PRO A 745 35.80 17.16 11.18
C PRO A 745 35.22 18.62 11.18
N LYS A 746 34.85 19.03 12.41
CA LYS A 746 35.21 20.29 13.14
C LYS A 746 34.67 21.69 12.73
N THR A 747 33.84 22.20 13.67
CA THR A 747 33.90 23.51 14.37
C THR A 747 33.62 24.86 13.67
N CYS A 748 32.61 25.55 14.23
CA CYS A 748 32.65 26.87 14.89
C CYS A 748 32.20 28.17 14.16
N VAL A 749 31.24 28.81 14.87
CA VAL A 749 31.13 30.25 15.22
C VAL A 749 30.29 31.17 14.32
N ALA A 750 29.56 32.05 15.04
CA ALA A 750 28.48 32.93 14.61
C ALA A 750 28.93 34.40 14.45
N ILE A 751 27.91 35.25 14.19
CA ILE A 751 27.75 36.72 14.35
C ILE A 751 28.15 37.66 13.15
N PRO A 752 27.66 38.93 13.01
CA PRO A 752 26.45 39.33 12.23
C PRO A 752 26.57 40.63 11.34
N PHE A 753 25.42 41.09 10.75
CA PHE A 753 25.11 42.45 10.21
C PHE A 753 25.89 42.92 8.95
N SER A 754 25.47 43.81 8.03
CA SER A 754 24.38 44.79 7.87
C SER A 754 24.15 45.11 6.36
N SER A 755 23.22 46.02 6.07
CA SER A 755 22.66 46.47 4.77
C SER A 755 23.50 47.47 3.96
N SER A 756 23.34 47.49 2.63
CA SER A 756 22.99 48.71 1.84
C SER A 756 22.75 48.39 0.36
N ASN A 757 21.79 49.11 -0.24
CA ASN A 757 21.45 49.12 -1.67
C ASN A 757 22.30 50.17 -2.40
N SER A 758 22.64 49.93 -3.68
CA SER A 758 22.44 50.91 -4.76
C SER A 758 22.59 50.27 -6.14
N GLU A 759 21.65 50.56 -7.02
CA GLU A 759 21.68 50.29 -8.47
C GLU A 759 22.56 51.34 -9.17
N THR A 760 23.27 50.98 -10.25
CA THR A 760 22.99 51.45 -11.63
C THR A 760 24.10 51.17 -12.66
N HIS A 761 23.64 50.67 -13.81
CA HIS A 761 24.09 50.87 -15.20
C HIS A 761 25.44 50.33 -15.76
N LEU A 762 25.25 49.35 -16.66
CA LEU A 762 26.12 48.83 -17.72
C LEU A 762 26.96 49.87 -18.48
N LYS A 763 28.24 49.53 -18.72
CA LYS A 763 28.94 49.71 -20.01
C LYS A 763 29.96 48.58 -20.25
N THR A 764 30.16 48.33 -21.53
CA THR A 764 30.75 47.18 -22.24
C THR A 764 32.29 47.08 -22.19
N THR A 765 32.79 45.90 -22.59
CA THR A 765 34.18 45.49 -22.88
C THR A 765 35.17 45.37 -21.71
N ALA A 766 35.12 44.26 -20.97
CA ALA A 766 36.22 43.83 -20.11
C ALA A 766 36.73 42.44 -20.56
N SER A 767 38.05 42.29 -20.73
CA SER A 767 38.70 41.00 -20.98
C SER A 767 38.45 40.03 -19.81
N THR A 768 38.18 38.75 -20.09
CA THR A 768 37.95 37.71 -19.06
C THR A 768 39.06 37.71 -18.01
N PRO A 769 38.75 37.79 -16.70
CA PRO A 769 39.77 37.80 -15.66
C PRO A 769 40.65 36.53 -15.67
N PRO A 770 41.94 36.61 -15.25
CA PRO A 770 42.91 35.52 -15.45
C PRO A 770 42.54 34.19 -14.77
N GLY A 771 41.90 34.24 -13.60
CA GLY A 771 41.49 33.04 -12.85
C GLY A 771 40.43 32.20 -13.59
N PRO A 772 39.25 32.78 -13.90
CA PRO A 772 38.24 32.13 -14.74
C PRO A 772 38.77 31.72 -16.12
N ARG A 773 39.59 32.56 -16.76
CA ARG A 773 40.21 32.27 -18.07
C ARG A 773 40.93 30.92 -18.07
N ARG A 774 41.80 30.67 -17.08
CA ARG A 774 42.53 29.38 -16.98
C ARG A 774 41.60 28.18 -16.92
N ARG A 775 40.47 28.27 -16.21
CA ARG A 775 39.49 27.17 -16.12
C ARG A 775 38.82 26.90 -17.47
N TYR A 776 38.42 27.95 -18.19
CA TYR A 776 37.77 27.80 -19.49
C TYR A 776 38.74 27.39 -20.60
N ASP A 777 40.01 27.80 -20.53
CA ASP A 777 41.05 27.36 -21.47
C ASP A 777 41.32 25.86 -21.36
N VAL A 778 41.32 25.31 -20.14
CA VAL A 778 41.43 23.86 -19.89
C VAL A 778 40.21 23.14 -20.46
N LEU A 779 39.01 23.67 -20.23
CA LEU A 779 37.77 23.09 -20.77
C LEU A 779 37.77 23.09 -22.32
N PHE A 780 38.17 24.22 -22.93
CA PHE A 780 38.28 24.33 -24.39
C PHE A 780 39.29 23.33 -24.94
N SER A 781 40.44 23.17 -24.29
CA SER A 781 41.48 22.24 -24.71
C SER A 781 40.99 20.79 -24.63
N SER A 782 40.27 20.42 -23.57
CA SER A 782 39.67 19.08 -23.42
C SER A 782 38.63 18.78 -24.52
N LEU A 783 37.73 19.72 -24.80
CA LEU A 783 36.72 19.59 -25.86
C LEU A 783 37.35 19.52 -27.25
N HIS A 784 38.40 20.32 -27.51
CA HIS A 784 39.10 20.30 -28.78
C HIS A 784 39.87 18.98 -28.99
N SER A 785 40.49 18.46 -27.92
CA SER A 785 41.18 17.16 -27.94
C SER A 785 40.22 16.00 -28.21
N ALA A 786 39.05 16.02 -27.57
CA ALA A 786 37.98 15.04 -27.80
C ALA A 786 37.44 15.09 -29.25
N HIS A 787 37.35 16.29 -29.83
CA HIS A 787 36.96 16.47 -31.23
C HIS A 787 38.03 15.97 -32.21
N LEU A 788 39.31 16.19 -31.92
CA LEU A 788 40.42 15.68 -32.73
C LEU A 788 40.56 14.15 -32.65
N SER A 789 40.27 13.54 -31.49
CA SER A 789 40.23 12.07 -31.36
C SER A 789 39.11 11.41 -32.15
N GLN A 790 38.02 12.14 -32.47
CA GLN A 790 36.93 11.64 -33.32
C GLN A 790 37.22 11.75 -34.82
N ASN A 791 38.25 12.50 -35.25
CA ASN A 791 38.56 12.74 -36.66
C ASN A 791 39.76 11.92 -37.20
N ARG A 792 40.25 10.91 -36.47
CA ARG A 792 41.32 9.99 -36.93
C ARG A 792 40.81 8.73 -37.65
N GLU A 793 39.51 8.58 -37.86
CA GLU A 793 38.94 7.66 -38.85
C GLU A 793 38.55 8.44 -40.12
N THR A 794 39.45 8.38 -41.10
CA THR A 794 39.35 8.86 -42.49
C THR A 794 38.32 8.04 -43.31
N LEU A 795 37.60 8.48 -44.34
CA LEU A 795 37.67 9.69 -45.21
C LEU A 795 36.38 9.85 -46.06
N SER A 796 35.68 10.99 -45.94
CA SER A 796 35.11 11.84 -47.02
C SER A 796 34.54 13.15 -46.42
N PRO A 797 34.93 14.35 -46.88
CA PRO A 797 34.59 15.64 -46.24
C PRO A 797 33.26 16.28 -46.74
N PRO A 798 32.73 17.31 -46.06
CA PRO A 798 31.31 17.38 -45.66
C PRO A 798 30.48 18.50 -46.33
N LYS A 799 29.15 18.44 -46.16
CA LYS A 799 28.31 19.66 -46.01
C LYS A 799 28.02 19.89 -44.53
N ARG A 800 28.74 20.82 -43.91
CA ARG A 800 28.51 21.27 -42.52
C ARG A 800 27.18 22.03 -42.39
N ARG A 801 26.45 21.78 -41.30
CA ARG A 801 25.80 22.84 -40.51
C ARG A 801 25.97 22.55 -39.01
N ALA A 802 26.64 23.50 -38.36
CA ALA A 802 26.98 23.67 -36.95
C ALA A 802 26.36 22.71 -35.92
N ALA A 803 27.16 21.77 -35.42
CA ALA A 803 27.02 21.25 -34.07
C ALA A 803 27.71 22.24 -33.12
N GLY A 804 26.95 23.22 -32.63
CA GLY A 804 27.41 24.17 -31.63
C GLY A 804 26.48 24.13 -30.42
N TRP A 805 27.00 23.63 -29.30
CA TRP A 805 26.58 24.01 -27.95
C TRP A 805 25.11 23.90 -27.57
N ARG A 806 24.69 22.79 -26.92
CA ARG A 806 23.63 22.80 -25.88
C ARG A 806 23.84 21.70 -24.83
N GLY A 807 25.07 21.58 -24.35
CA GLY A 807 25.43 20.78 -23.18
C GLY A 807 26.04 21.67 -22.11
N LEU A 808 25.35 22.74 -21.71
CA LEU A 808 25.66 23.59 -20.54
C LEU A 808 24.57 24.67 -20.42
N SER A 809 23.46 24.30 -19.80
CA SER A 809 22.57 25.18 -18.99
C SER A 809 21.42 24.31 -18.47
N VAL A 810 21.68 23.53 -17.43
CA VAL A 810 20.62 23.24 -16.46
C VAL A 810 20.57 24.48 -15.57
N ASP A 811 19.37 24.89 -15.17
CA ASP A 811 19.12 26.02 -14.24
C ASP A 811 19.24 27.45 -14.78
N LEU A 812 18.46 27.74 -15.81
CA LEU A 812 17.94 29.10 -16.00
C LEU A 812 16.46 29.01 -16.38
N ILE A 813 15.63 29.71 -15.60
CA ILE A 813 14.17 29.90 -15.72
C ILE A 813 13.35 29.07 -14.71
N ARG A 814 13.32 29.54 -13.45
CA ARG A 814 12.07 30.01 -12.85
C ARG A 814 12.37 31.07 -11.78
N ASP A 815 11.84 32.26 -12.02
CA ASP A 815 11.77 33.35 -11.05
C ASP A 815 10.47 33.20 -10.23
N PRO A 816 10.47 33.37 -8.89
CA PRO A 816 9.29 33.18 -8.04
C PRO A 816 8.27 34.33 -8.04
N ALA A 817 8.45 35.40 -8.81
CA ALA A 817 7.53 36.54 -8.82
C ALA A 817 6.94 36.77 -10.22
N GLY A 818 5.60 36.72 -10.32
CA GLY A 818 4.88 36.93 -11.58
C GLY A 818 5.14 38.32 -12.18
N GLY A 819 5.65 38.35 -13.40
CA GLY A 819 5.72 39.54 -14.25
C GLY A 819 6.48 39.30 -15.56
N GLY A 820 5.82 39.54 -16.70
CA GLY A 820 6.46 39.83 -18.00
C GLY A 820 7.19 38.69 -18.74
N ARG A 821 6.63 38.21 -19.86
CA ARG A 821 7.20 37.15 -20.70
C ARG A 821 8.00 37.70 -21.90
N HIS A 822 8.92 38.65 -21.72
CA HIS A 822 9.85 39.10 -22.77
C HIS A 822 11.30 39.20 -22.25
N SER A 823 12.25 38.78 -23.10
CA SER A 823 13.73 38.83 -22.97
C SER A 823 14.44 37.81 -22.05
N LYS A 824 14.74 36.60 -22.56
CA LYS A 824 15.88 35.75 -22.09
C LYS A 824 16.58 34.98 -23.22
N LYS A 825 15.84 34.56 -24.27
CA LYS A 825 16.44 34.00 -25.50
C LYS A 825 17.28 35.02 -26.29
N GLN A 826 16.99 36.31 -26.15
CA GLN A 826 17.76 37.39 -26.79
C GLN A 826 19.16 37.55 -26.18
N ASN A 827 19.35 37.35 -24.87
CA ASN A 827 20.66 37.53 -24.21
C ASN A 827 21.70 36.47 -24.60
N LEU A 828 21.34 35.19 -24.71
CA LEU A 828 22.31 34.17 -25.15
C LEU A 828 22.68 34.33 -26.63
N SER A 829 21.70 34.71 -27.45
CA SER A 829 21.91 35.07 -28.86
C SER A 829 22.83 36.27 -29.01
N SER A 830 22.67 37.30 -28.17
CA SER A 830 23.52 38.49 -28.21
C SER A 830 24.94 38.18 -27.74
N ILE A 831 25.11 37.43 -26.65
CA ILE A 831 26.44 36.99 -26.18
C ILE A 831 27.15 36.15 -27.25
N TRP A 832 26.44 35.26 -27.95
CA TRP A 832 27.02 34.50 -29.06
C TRP A 832 27.48 35.41 -30.20
N THR A 833 26.64 36.37 -30.59
CA THR A 833 26.94 37.32 -31.67
C THR A 833 28.12 38.23 -31.30
N GLU A 834 28.27 38.59 -30.03
CA GLU A 834 29.44 39.32 -29.51
C GLU A 834 30.73 38.48 -29.56
N CYS A 835 30.63 37.17 -29.35
CA CYS A 835 31.79 36.27 -29.31
C CYS A 835 32.20 35.74 -30.70
N ASP A 836 31.27 35.63 -31.64
CA ASP A 836 31.52 35.30 -33.05
C ASP A 836 31.10 36.48 -33.95
N PRO A 837 31.76 37.65 -33.86
CA PRO A 837 31.34 38.84 -34.60
C PRO A 837 31.45 38.66 -36.12
N GLN A 838 32.24 37.68 -36.58
CA GLN A 838 32.38 37.34 -38.00
C GLN A 838 31.38 36.27 -38.47
N GLY A 839 30.54 35.72 -37.56
CA GLY A 839 29.50 34.75 -37.89
C GLY A 839 30.04 33.44 -38.48
N THR A 840 31.26 33.07 -38.11
CA THR A 840 31.98 31.88 -38.62
C THR A 840 31.34 30.56 -38.16
N GLY A 841 30.51 30.60 -37.12
CA GLY A 841 29.90 29.44 -36.48
C GLY A 841 30.87 28.66 -35.60
N SER A 842 32.07 29.20 -35.34
CA SER A 842 33.09 28.60 -34.48
C SER A 842 33.77 29.66 -33.65
N LEU A 843 34.01 29.37 -32.37
CA LEU A 843 34.72 30.27 -31.47
C LEU A 843 36.17 29.80 -31.35
N ASP A 844 37.11 30.73 -31.45
CA ASP A 844 38.47 30.49 -30.99
C ASP A 844 38.49 30.38 -29.45
N ARG A 845 39.64 29.94 -28.92
CA ARG A 845 39.79 29.73 -27.46
C ARG A 845 39.46 30.98 -26.66
N ASP A 846 39.86 32.14 -27.18
CA ASP A 846 39.73 33.43 -26.54
C ASP A 846 38.27 33.91 -26.51
N ALA A 847 37.56 33.75 -27.61
CA ALA A 847 36.14 34.06 -27.74
C ALA A 847 35.27 33.09 -26.93
N PHE A 848 35.64 31.81 -26.87
CA PHE A 848 35.00 30.82 -26.00
C PHE A 848 35.10 31.23 -24.53
N ALA A 849 36.30 31.59 -24.06
CA ALA A 849 36.52 31.98 -22.67
C ALA A 849 35.81 33.30 -22.31
N ARG A 850 35.67 34.23 -23.26
CA ARG A 850 34.85 35.45 -23.09
C ARG A 850 33.36 35.14 -22.99
N GLY A 851 32.82 34.29 -23.88
CA GLY A 851 31.40 33.92 -23.86
C GLY A 851 30.99 33.20 -22.58
N MET A 852 31.80 32.25 -22.12
CA MET A 852 31.53 31.53 -20.87
C MET A 852 31.55 32.44 -19.64
N TRP A 853 32.51 33.36 -19.57
CA TRP A 853 32.56 34.33 -18.48
C TRP A 853 31.34 35.26 -18.48
N ARG A 854 30.90 35.71 -19.66
CA ARG A 854 29.75 36.62 -19.77
C ARG A 854 28.46 35.96 -19.30
N ILE A 855 28.29 34.67 -19.57
CA ILE A 855 27.16 33.88 -19.06
C ILE A 855 27.22 33.76 -17.52
N ASP A 856 28.40 33.50 -16.96
CA ASP A 856 28.60 33.42 -15.50
C ASP A 856 28.37 34.76 -14.76
N GLU A 857 28.63 35.87 -15.44
CA GLU A 857 28.39 37.23 -14.91
C GLU A 857 26.89 37.57 -14.89
N GLU A 858 26.17 37.28 -15.97
CA GLU A 858 24.70 37.43 -16.04
C GLU A 858 23.97 36.55 -15.00
N LEU A 859 24.49 35.34 -14.76
CA LEU A 859 23.96 34.43 -13.73
C LEU A 859 24.12 35.00 -12.31
N ARG A 860 25.27 35.62 -12.01
CA ARG A 860 25.50 36.26 -10.71
C ARG A 860 24.60 37.49 -10.51
N HIS A 861 24.45 38.32 -11.52
CA HIS A 861 23.53 39.46 -11.45
C HIS A 861 22.06 39.03 -11.23
N ALA A 862 21.61 37.95 -11.89
CA ALA A 862 20.26 37.41 -11.68
C ALA A 862 20.03 36.90 -10.25
N ALA A 863 21.06 36.34 -9.61
CA ALA A 863 20.99 35.84 -8.23
C ALA A 863 20.90 37.00 -7.20
N GLU A 864 21.61 38.10 -7.42
CA GLU A 864 21.58 39.27 -6.54
C GLU A 864 20.21 39.98 -6.55
N VAL A 865 19.60 40.16 -7.73
CA VAL A 865 18.27 40.78 -7.89
C VAL A 865 17.16 39.97 -7.19
N GLY A 866 17.22 38.63 -7.25
CA GLY A 866 16.28 37.74 -6.56
C GLY A 866 16.41 37.73 -5.03
N SER A 867 17.50 38.27 -4.48
CA SER A 867 17.71 38.42 -3.03
C SER A 867 17.11 39.72 -2.48
N LEU A 868 17.10 40.81 -3.27
CA LEU A 868 16.48 42.08 -2.90
C LEU A 868 14.95 41.99 -2.85
N ALA A 869 14.32 41.29 -3.79
CA ALA A 869 12.86 41.12 -3.88
C ALA A 869 12.26 40.35 -2.68
N ARG A 870 13.04 39.47 -2.04
CA ARG A 870 12.62 38.73 -0.84
C ARG A 870 12.70 39.54 0.45
N ARG A 871 13.49 40.62 0.49
CA ARG A 871 13.56 41.52 1.66
C ARG A 871 12.39 42.51 1.73
N THR A 872 11.69 42.76 0.63
CA THR A 872 10.54 43.68 0.57
C THR A 872 9.19 43.05 0.95
N SER A 873 9.06 41.72 0.93
CA SER A 873 7.79 41.04 1.27
C SER A 873 7.57 40.84 2.78
N SER A 874 8.61 40.94 3.62
CA SER A 874 8.49 40.72 5.08
C SER A 874 8.04 41.95 5.89
N ARG A 875 7.65 43.05 5.23
CA ARG A 875 7.23 44.32 5.90
C ARG A 875 5.73 44.63 5.81
N ARG A 876 4.88 43.72 5.27
CA ARG A 876 3.42 43.91 5.13
C ARG A 876 2.59 42.80 5.78
N VAL A 877 2.83 42.47 7.04
CA VAL A 877 1.79 41.91 7.94
C VAL A 877 2.01 42.54 9.31
N GLY A 878 1.35 43.68 9.52
CA GLY A 878 1.43 44.46 10.74
C GLY A 878 0.48 45.65 10.61
N GLY A 879 -0.79 45.44 10.95
CA GLY A 879 -1.72 46.55 11.18
C GLY A 879 -3.20 46.25 10.96
N ILE A 880 -3.93 46.18 12.09
CA ILE A 880 -5.25 46.82 12.35
C ILE A 880 -6.46 46.08 11.73
N ARG A 881 -7.52 45.66 12.44
CA ARG A 881 -8.05 45.94 13.79
C ARG A 881 -8.92 44.77 14.24
#